data_AF-M6W4Y3-F1
#
_entry.id   AF-M6W4Y3-F1
#
_cell.length_a   1.000
_cell.length_b   1.000
_cell.length_c   1.000
_cell.angle_alpha   90.00
_cell.angle_beta   90.00
_cell.angle_gamma   90.00
#
_symmetry.space_group_name_H-M   'P 1'
#
loop_
_entity.id
_entity.type
_entity.pdbx_description
1 polymer ?
#
loop_
_entity_poly.entity_id
_entity_poly.type
_entity_poly.pdbx_seq_one_letter_code
_entity_poly.pdbx_strand_id
1 'polypeptide(L)'
;MKESGFEIKKVLILLLFGIPIGIFISACFGEKKDGVEGFAHVLMIDNSFSPPMQKIPVGGVIEFVNSGNNPHNAIAVDKSWSTEKSFGSIVMSRGSKTKVTFLQEGVFPYFCSFHATSDGKNGMVGDVVVGNAFYNPAAKSGKSWKNVAQFSGITRKVPSSYPTIQNAVDAANPGDLILISEGVYLEEVTVTTPSITIRGVDRNKVVIDGQFQRGNGIMVVAADGVVIENMTVRNVTLNGFYWTGVRGFRGSYLTAHNNGDYGIYAFDSVNGVIEHSYASGSPDSGIYIGQCYPCKAILYDVVSEHNALGYSGTNSGGELYLISSVWKNNIVGVAPNTLDRELLPPERETTIIGNLIYNNNNPKAPIAALEYPSFGNGILIAGGISNIVRKNVIIDHENNGIVILPNLDENFWISHNNVVRDNIVYNSGRADIALVGPMSTGNCFSGNEYRTELPAFLEKWNGCDSFFRLPMGGDLSMMLGALGLMVQASDGNFPSGNYKEQPIPGPQMNMPSAAPVKPALTAFEDFNLDLDKIALPEETEKILKSIPRKPSPSTGAITLVKPRSLFSFFYHWLGFLLPFAIYICWTSMSLFDLKDRMDLDRNKKLYWIATITLIPILSSGIYLLGGGSKYPNWFKRTLVLGGIVAFFLLLVYTGISLMNGIGTKTIG
;
A
#
# COMPACT_ATOMS: atom_id res chain seq x y z
N MET A 1 33.96 48.28 -30.25
CA MET A 1 32.71 47.49 -30.37
C MET A 1 32.66 46.55 -29.18
N LYS A 2 32.13 46.99 -28.02
CA LYS A 2 30.73 46.79 -27.54
C LYS A 2 30.31 45.33 -27.70
N GLU A 3 30.51 44.51 -26.67
CA GLU A 3 29.54 44.13 -25.62
C GLU A 3 28.74 42.86 -25.99
N SER A 4 29.06 41.75 -25.30
CA SER A 4 28.08 40.73 -24.90
C SER A 4 28.64 39.95 -23.69
N GLY A 5 28.85 40.68 -22.60
CA GLY A 5 29.02 40.09 -21.27
C GLY A 5 27.66 39.72 -20.70
N PHE A 6 27.18 38.51 -20.98
CA PHE A 6 26.05 37.90 -20.27
C PHE A 6 26.12 36.38 -20.45
N GLU A 7 25.78 35.60 -19.41
CA GLU A 7 25.64 34.13 -19.42
C GLU A 7 26.85 33.22 -19.09
N ILE A 8 27.77 33.63 -18.20
CA ILE A 8 28.61 32.65 -17.45
C ILE A 8 28.46 32.79 -15.92
N LYS A 9 28.13 33.98 -15.42
CA LYS A 9 27.89 34.19 -13.98
C LYS A 9 26.58 33.58 -13.46
N LYS A 10 25.56 33.37 -14.29
CA LYS A 10 24.28 32.78 -13.85
C LYS A 10 24.35 31.26 -13.65
N VAL A 11 25.09 30.54 -14.50
CA VAL A 11 25.29 29.09 -14.38
C VAL A 11 26.08 28.74 -13.11
N LEU A 12 27.05 29.57 -12.71
CA LEU A 12 27.80 29.36 -11.47
C LEU A 12 27.00 29.70 -10.20
N ILE A 13 26.08 30.68 -10.26
CA ILE A 13 25.20 31.02 -9.13
C ILE A 13 24.13 29.94 -8.90
N LEU A 14 23.63 29.28 -9.96
CA LEU A 14 22.75 28.11 -9.83
C LEU A 14 23.48 26.89 -9.23
N LEU A 15 24.77 26.72 -9.50
CA LEU A 15 25.58 25.67 -8.89
C LEU A 15 25.98 26.00 -7.44
N LEU A 16 26.17 27.27 -7.07
CA LEU A 16 26.54 27.67 -5.70
C LEU A 16 25.40 27.68 -4.68
N PHE A 17 24.14 27.66 -5.13
CA PHE A 17 22.95 27.67 -4.26
C PHE A 17 21.95 26.53 -4.55
N GLY A 18 22.36 25.53 -5.34
CA GLY A 18 21.49 24.48 -5.88
C GLY A 18 21.03 23.37 -4.92
N ILE A 19 21.28 23.49 -3.61
CA ILE A 19 20.82 22.52 -2.59
C ILE A 19 20.49 23.30 -1.30
N PRO A 20 19.54 24.26 -1.34
CA PRO A 20 18.24 24.00 -0.68
C PRO A 20 17.01 24.71 -1.30
N ILE A 21 17.13 25.39 -2.46
CA ILE A 21 16.04 26.25 -2.98
C ILE A 21 15.00 25.50 -3.82
N GLY A 22 15.31 24.28 -4.29
CA GLY A 22 14.35 23.42 -5.00
C GLY A 22 13.12 23.02 -4.16
N ILE A 23 13.20 23.15 -2.83
CA ILE A 23 12.09 22.87 -1.91
C ILE A 23 11.24 24.13 -1.64
N PHE A 24 11.76 25.34 -1.87
CA PHE A 24 11.04 26.59 -1.57
C PHE A 24 10.30 27.22 -2.75
N ILE A 25 10.64 26.89 -4.00
CA ILE A 25 9.97 27.52 -5.18
C ILE A 25 8.71 26.75 -5.63
N SER A 26 8.57 25.46 -5.30
CA SER A 26 7.32 24.74 -5.56
C SER A 26 6.21 25.03 -4.54
N ALA A 27 6.53 25.73 -3.44
CA ALA A 27 5.58 25.99 -2.35
C ALA A 27 4.81 27.32 -2.49
N CYS A 28 5.12 28.17 -3.49
CA CYS A 28 4.54 29.52 -3.58
C CYS A 28 3.81 29.84 -4.89
N PHE A 29 3.70 28.90 -5.83
CA PHE A 29 2.91 29.07 -7.06
C PHE A 29 2.08 27.83 -7.43
N GLY A 30 1.45 27.22 -6.43
CA GLY A 30 0.26 26.44 -6.69
C GLY A 30 -0.89 27.43 -6.92
N GLU A 31 -1.32 27.61 -8.16
CA GLU A 31 -2.68 28.09 -8.38
C GLU A 31 -3.59 27.20 -7.52
N LYS A 32 -4.39 27.83 -6.65
CA LYS A 32 -5.51 27.14 -6.04
C LYS A 32 -6.41 26.68 -7.19
N LYS A 33 -6.27 25.41 -7.59
CA LYS A 33 -7.37 24.72 -8.25
C LYS A 33 -8.44 24.57 -7.20
N ASP A 34 -9.36 25.53 -7.20
CA ASP A 34 -10.62 25.44 -6.47
C ASP A 34 -11.38 24.23 -7.01
N GLY A 35 -11.40 23.15 -6.23
CA GLY A 35 -12.11 21.92 -6.54
C GLY A 35 -11.26 20.71 -6.20
N VAL A 36 -11.63 19.97 -5.16
CA VAL A 36 -11.17 18.59 -5.00
C VAL A 36 -11.79 17.80 -6.16
N GLU A 37 -11.10 17.73 -7.29
CA GLU A 37 -11.36 16.76 -8.34
C GLU A 37 -11.05 15.39 -7.74
N GLY A 38 -12.04 14.70 -7.17
CA GLY A 38 -11.82 13.36 -6.63
C GLY A 38 -11.35 12.44 -7.75
N PHE A 39 -10.18 11.83 -7.59
CA PHE A 39 -9.55 10.97 -8.59
C PHE A 39 -9.59 9.51 -8.12
N ALA A 40 -10.02 8.60 -9.00
CA ALA A 40 -10.10 7.18 -8.71
C ALA A 40 -9.72 6.35 -9.94
N HIS A 41 -9.40 5.07 -9.73
CA HIS A 41 -9.14 4.12 -10.81
C HIS A 41 -10.22 3.06 -10.89
N VAL A 42 -10.51 2.62 -12.12
CA VAL A 42 -11.26 1.39 -12.38
C VAL A 42 -10.39 0.51 -13.27
N LEU A 43 -10.01 -0.65 -12.72
CA LEU A 43 -9.28 -1.68 -13.46
C LEU A 43 -10.28 -2.50 -14.29
N MET A 44 -9.95 -2.69 -15.56
CA MET A 44 -10.67 -3.58 -16.46
C MET A 44 -9.86 -4.87 -16.58
N ILE A 45 -10.31 -5.92 -15.90
CA ILE A 45 -9.58 -7.20 -15.78
C ILE A 45 -10.48 -8.32 -16.30
N ASP A 46 -10.06 -8.94 -17.39
CA ASP A 46 -10.75 -10.03 -18.07
C ASP A 46 -12.25 -9.78 -18.27
N ASN A 47 -13.18 -10.34 -17.49
CA ASN A 47 -14.61 -10.09 -17.70
C ASN A 47 -15.25 -9.21 -16.61
N SER A 48 -14.45 -8.38 -15.92
CA SER A 48 -14.89 -7.62 -14.76
C SER A 48 -14.28 -6.22 -14.68
N PHE A 49 -15.05 -5.29 -14.12
CA PHE A 49 -14.54 -4.02 -13.61
C PHE A 49 -14.22 -4.19 -12.12
N SER A 50 -13.06 -3.69 -11.68
CA SER A 50 -12.64 -3.68 -10.28
C SER A 50 -12.22 -2.26 -9.86
N PRO A 51 -12.93 -1.62 -8.91
CA PRO A 51 -14.18 -2.08 -8.31
C PRO A 51 -15.34 -2.08 -9.33
N PRO A 52 -16.40 -2.88 -9.13
CA PRO A 52 -17.59 -2.89 -9.99
C PRO A 52 -18.50 -1.69 -9.72
N MET A 53 -18.35 -1.03 -8.58
CA MET A 53 -19.00 0.22 -8.25
C MET A 53 -17.96 1.18 -7.70
N GLN A 54 -17.85 2.36 -8.31
CA GLN A 54 -16.94 3.42 -7.86
C GLN A 54 -17.73 4.67 -7.51
N LYS A 55 -17.61 5.11 -6.27
CA LYS A 55 -18.14 6.42 -5.84
C LYS A 55 -17.11 7.51 -6.12
N ILE A 56 -17.52 8.70 -6.54
CA ILE A 56 -16.68 9.90 -6.73
C ILE A 56 -17.45 11.19 -6.39
N PRO A 57 -16.79 12.30 -6.00
CA PRO A 57 -17.47 13.60 -5.86
C PRO A 57 -17.90 14.17 -7.23
N VAL A 58 -18.81 15.15 -7.21
CA VAL A 58 -19.15 15.94 -8.41
C VAL A 58 -17.90 16.65 -8.93
N GLY A 59 -17.62 16.54 -10.22
CA GLY A 59 -16.38 16.99 -10.84
C GLY A 59 -15.23 15.97 -10.76
N GLY A 60 -15.46 14.81 -10.14
CA GLY A 60 -14.47 13.74 -10.02
C GLY A 60 -14.08 13.12 -11.36
N VAL A 61 -12.92 12.51 -11.38
CA VAL A 61 -12.29 11.89 -12.54
C VAL A 61 -12.01 10.41 -12.25
N ILE A 62 -12.36 9.54 -13.19
CA ILE A 62 -11.99 8.12 -13.14
C ILE A 62 -10.97 7.85 -14.24
N GLU A 63 -9.83 7.28 -13.88
CA GLU A 63 -8.91 6.64 -14.83
C GLU A 63 -9.30 5.18 -15.02
N PHE A 64 -9.74 4.84 -16.23
CA PHE A 64 -9.96 3.46 -16.65
C PHE A 64 -8.65 2.87 -17.15
N VAL A 65 -8.23 1.74 -16.59
CA VAL A 65 -6.98 1.07 -16.95
C VAL A 65 -7.30 -0.35 -17.42
N ASN A 66 -6.85 -0.72 -18.63
CA ASN A 66 -6.93 -2.12 -19.04
C ASN A 66 -5.76 -2.90 -18.42
N SER A 67 -6.07 -3.69 -17.39
CA SER A 67 -5.10 -4.58 -16.72
C SER A 67 -5.28 -6.05 -17.12
N GLY A 68 -6.37 -6.39 -17.80
CA GLY A 68 -6.67 -7.75 -18.29
C GLY A 68 -5.91 -8.13 -19.56
N ASN A 69 -6.03 -9.42 -19.93
CA ASN A 69 -5.44 -9.92 -21.17
C ASN A 69 -6.28 -9.61 -22.41
N ASN A 70 -7.58 -9.39 -22.21
CA ASN A 70 -8.54 -9.12 -23.28
C ASN A 70 -8.64 -7.60 -23.57
N PRO A 71 -9.02 -7.21 -24.80
CA PRO A 71 -9.35 -5.82 -25.10
C PRO A 71 -10.61 -5.36 -24.37
N HIS A 72 -10.59 -4.14 -23.84
CA HIS A 72 -11.69 -3.56 -23.05
C HIS A 72 -12.10 -2.16 -23.52
N ASN A 73 -13.27 -1.75 -23.06
CA ASN A 73 -13.72 -0.37 -23.02
C ASN A 73 -14.76 -0.20 -21.88
N ALA A 74 -15.14 1.04 -21.61
CA ALA A 74 -16.28 1.36 -20.77
C ALA A 74 -17.18 2.36 -21.51
N ILE A 75 -18.47 2.02 -21.60
CA ILE A 75 -19.48 2.79 -22.31
C ILE A 75 -20.68 2.99 -21.39
N ALA A 76 -21.11 4.23 -21.21
CA ALA A 76 -22.32 4.53 -20.46
C ALA A 76 -23.54 3.88 -21.10
N VAL A 77 -24.45 3.32 -20.30
CA VAL A 77 -25.69 2.70 -20.82
C VAL A 77 -26.55 3.70 -21.59
N ASP A 78 -26.58 4.96 -21.15
CA ASP A 78 -27.28 6.06 -21.82
C ASP A 78 -26.49 6.69 -22.99
N LYS A 79 -25.28 6.19 -23.26
CA LYS A 79 -24.32 6.65 -24.29
C LYS A 79 -23.82 8.09 -24.09
N SER A 80 -24.01 8.67 -22.90
CA SER A 80 -23.52 10.02 -22.57
C SER A 80 -21.99 10.10 -22.67
N TRP A 81 -21.27 9.09 -22.19
CA TRP A 81 -19.81 9.00 -22.24
C TRP A 81 -19.31 7.62 -22.69
N SER A 82 -18.07 7.56 -23.14
CA SER A 82 -17.34 6.31 -23.40
C SER A 82 -15.85 6.54 -23.34
N THR A 83 -15.09 5.49 -23.00
CA THR A 83 -13.62 5.52 -23.07
C THR A 83 -13.12 5.66 -24.51
N GLU A 84 -13.92 5.27 -25.52
CA GLU A 84 -13.59 5.53 -26.93
C GLU A 84 -13.44 7.04 -27.20
N LYS A 85 -14.33 7.87 -26.64
CA LYS A 85 -14.26 9.34 -26.84
C LYS A 85 -13.00 9.93 -26.20
N SER A 86 -12.59 9.42 -25.04
CA SER A 86 -11.45 9.95 -24.29
C SER A 86 -10.10 9.33 -24.70
N PHE A 87 -10.10 8.09 -25.19
CA PHE A 87 -8.90 7.36 -25.63
C PHE A 87 -8.66 7.47 -27.14
N GLY A 88 -9.71 7.73 -27.93
CA GLY A 88 -9.65 7.78 -29.39
C GLY A 88 -9.76 6.43 -30.10
N SER A 89 -10.02 5.35 -29.36
CA SER A 89 -10.20 3.99 -29.89
C SER A 89 -11.19 3.20 -29.05
N ILE A 90 -12.04 2.40 -29.69
CA ILE A 90 -12.96 1.46 -29.03
C ILE A 90 -12.22 0.29 -28.37
N VAL A 91 -10.99 0.01 -28.81
CA VAL A 91 -10.13 -1.06 -28.29
C VAL A 91 -9.07 -0.42 -27.41
N MET A 92 -9.19 -0.60 -26.09
CA MET A 92 -8.08 -0.40 -25.15
C MET A 92 -7.37 -1.73 -24.99
N SER A 93 -6.12 -1.84 -25.45
CA SER A 93 -5.28 -3.02 -25.22
C SER A 93 -4.71 -3.02 -23.80
N ARG A 94 -4.20 -4.16 -23.32
CA ARG A 94 -3.51 -4.27 -22.01
C ARG A 94 -2.49 -3.15 -21.81
N GLY A 95 -2.51 -2.53 -20.64
CA GLY A 95 -1.70 -1.37 -20.25
C GLY A 95 -2.23 -0.01 -20.70
N SER A 96 -3.27 0.04 -21.52
CA SER A 96 -3.88 1.32 -21.95
C SER A 96 -4.66 1.96 -20.82
N LYS A 97 -4.66 3.30 -20.79
CA LYS A 97 -5.39 4.09 -19.79
C LYS A 97 -6.03 5.33 -20.39
N THR A 98 -7.16 5.74 -19.83
CA THR A 98 -7.84 6.99 -20.20
C THR A 98 -8.66 7.54 -19.03
N LYS A 99 -8.84 8.87 -19.00
CA LYS A 99 -9.57 9.56 -17.93
C LYS A 99 -10.95 10.03 -18.42
N VAL A 100 -11.96 9.89 -17.56
CA VAL A 100 -13.33 10.38 -17.79
C VAL A 100 -13.74 11.23 -16.60
N THR A 101 -14.24 12.45 -16.86
CA THR A 101 -14.70 13.40 -15.84
C THR A 101 -16.21 13.37 -15.72
N PHE A 102 -16.73 13.37 -14.49
CA PHE A 102 -18.15 13.32 -14.19
C PHE A 102 -18.61 14.62 -13.52
N LEU A 103 -19.28 15.47 -14.30
CA LEU A 103 -19.65 16.84 -13.88
C LEU A 103 -21.02 16.95 -13.21
N GLN A 104 -21.83 15.89 -13.24
CA GLN A 104 -23.21 15.91 -12.74
C GLN A 104 -23.39 14.86 -11.66
N GLU A 105 -24.11 15.22 -10.58
CA GLU A 105 -24.55 14.26 -9.58
C GLU A 105 -25.49 13.22 -10.21
N GLY A 106 -25.32 11.95 -9.88
CA GLY A 106 -26.14 10.88 -10.43
C GLY A 106 -25.47 9.50 -10.35
N VAL A 107 -26.20 8.49 -10.83
CA VAL A 107 -25.68 7.13 -11.02
C VAL A 107 -25.51 6.91 -12.51
N PHE A 108 -24.29 6.54 -12.92
CA PHE A 108 -23.90 6.35 -14.31
C PHE A 108 -23.54 4.87 -14.52
N PRO A 109 -24.51 4.01 -14.85
CA PRO A 109 -24.23 2.62 -15.20
C PRO A 109 -23.47 2.55 -16.52
N TYR A 110 -22.51 1.62 -16.62
CA TYR A 110 -21.70 1.41 -17.80
C TYR A 110 -21.38 -0.07 -18.02
N PHE A 111 -20.93 -0.40 -19.23
CA PHE A 111 -20.63 -1.76 -19.64
C PHE A 111 -19.43 -1.81 -20.59
N CYS A 112 -18.80 -2.98 -20.71
CA CYS A 112 -17.80 -3.26 -21.74
C CYS A 112 -18.50 -3.89 -22.96
N SER A 113 -18.32 -3.31 -24.15
CA SER A 113 -19.00 -3.78 -25.36
C SER A 113 -18.57 -5.17 -25.83
N PHE A 114 -17.44 -5.68 -25.33
CA PHE A 114 -16.91 -6.99 -25.69
C PHE A 114 -17.45 -8.12 -24.82
N HIS A 115 -17.78 -7.82 -23.55
CA HIS A 115 -18.02 -8.84 -22.52
C HIS A 115 -19.33 -8.63 -21.75
N ALA A 116 -20.22 -7.75 -22.23
CA ALA A 116 -21.49 -7.44 -21.57
C ALA A 116 -22.63 -7.21 -22.56
N THR A 117 -23.86 -7.31 -22.06
CA THR A 117 -25.05 -6.87 -22.79
C THR A 117 -25.14 -5.34 -22.79
N SER A 118 -25.59 -4.76 -23.90
CA SER A 118 -25.63 -3.30 -24.08
C SER A 118 -26.65 -2.57 -23.20
N ASP A 119 -27.52 -3.31 -22.51
CA ASP A 119 -28.44 -2.79 -21.50
C ASP A 119 -27.78 -2.62 -20.12
N GLY A 120 -26.51 -2.99 -19.97
CA GLY A 120 -25.75 -2.88 -18.72
C GLY A 120 -26.26 -3.78 -17.60
N LYS A 121 -26.97 -4.87 -17.93
CA LYS A 121 -27.54 -5.80 -16.93
C LYS A 121 -26.74 -7.07 -16.73
N ASN A 122 -26.03 -7.57 -17.74
CA ASN A 122 -25.33 -8.85 -17.68
C ASN A 122 -23.91 -8.73 -18.24
N GLY A 123 -22.99 -9.52 -17.68
CA GLY A 123 -21.58 -9.56 -18.07
C GLY A 123 -20.72 -8.50 -17.38
N MET A 124 -19.72 -7.98 -18.07
CA MET A 124 -18.80 -6.95 -17.56
C MET A 124 -19.49 -5.57 -17.47
N VAL A 125 -20.13 -5.32 -16.32
CA VAL A 125 -20.91 -4.10 -16.04
C VAL A 125 -20.40 -3.43 -14.75
N GLY A 126 -20.56 -2.13 -14.66
CA GLY A 126 -20.22 -1.36 -13.47
C GLY A 126 -21.07 -0.11 -13.31
N ASP A 127 -20.97 0.53 -12.15
CA ASP A 127 -21.70 1.76 -11.84
C ASP A 127 -20.76 2.82 -11.27
N VAL A 128 -20.83 4.04 -11.82
CA VAL A 128 -20.21 5.21 -11.18
C VAL A 128 -21.27 5.96 -10.38
N VAL A 129 -21.04 6.16 -9.09
CA VAL A 129 -21.93 6.94 -8.22
C VAL A 129 -21.28 8.29 -7.95
N VAL A 130 -21.87 9.36 -8.49
CA VAL A 130 -21.33 10.72 -8.38
C VAL A 130 -22.10 11.49 -7.31
N GLY A 131 -21.36 12.12 -6.39
CA GLY A 131 -21.94 12.94 -5.33
C GLY A 131 -22.69 12.10 -4.28
N ASN A 132 -23.84 12.61 -3.83
CA ASN A 132 -24.69 11.96 -2.84
C ASN A 132 -25.87 11.19 -3.47
N ALA A 133 -25.75 10.84 -4.75
CA ALA A 133 -26.79 10.13 -5.48
C ALA A 133 -27.21 8.84 -4.74
N PHE A 134 -28.52 8.65 -4.59
CA PHE A 134 -29.05 7.42 -4.02
C PHE A 134 -28.76 6.25 -4.96
N TYR A 135 -28.07 5.24 -4.46
CA TYR A 135 -27.70 4.04 -5.21
C TYR A 135 -28.37 2.81 -4.60
N ASN A 136 -29.13 2.09 -5.43
CA ASN A 136 -29.75 0.81 -5.08
C ASN A 136 -29.45 -0.21 -6.19
N PRO A 137 -28.43 -1.07 -6.03
CA PRO A 137 -28.07 -2.04 -7.06
C PRO A 137 -29.17 -3.08 -7.29
N ALA A 138 -30.00 -3.35 -6.27
CA ALA A 138 -31.11 -4.30 -6.39
C ALA A 138 -32.29 -3.77 -7.23
N ALA A 139 -32.32 -2.47 -7.55
CA ALA A 139 -33.31 -1.95 -8.50
C ALA A 139 -33.15 -2.61 -9.88
N LYS A 140 -31.94 -3.07 -10.25
CA LYS A 140 -31.68 -3.82 -11.49
C LYS A 140 -32.47 -5.14 -11.54
N SER A 141 -32.74 -5.75 -10.39
CA SER A 141 -33.55 -6.95 -10.23
C SER A 141 -34.99 -6.66 -9.76
N GLY A 142 -35.47 -5.42 -9.95
CA GLY A 142 -36.85 -5.02 -9.68
C GLY A 142 -37.19 -4.91 -8.19
N LYS A 143 -36.18 -4.87 -7.32
CA LYS A 143 -36.34 -4.94 -5.87
C LYS A 143 -36.11 -3.57 -5.22
N SER A 144 -37.00 -3.21 -4.31
CA SER A 144 -36.82 -2.11 -3.36
C SER A 144 -36.62 -2.70 -1.97
N TRP A 145 -35.55 -2.33 -1.29
CA TRP A 145 -35.25 -2.91 0.03
C TRP A 145 -35.19 -1.87 1.13
N LYS A 146 -35.52 -2.34 2.34
CA LYS A 146 -35.29 -1.67 3.61
C LYS A 146 -34.45 -2.62 4.47
N ASN A 147 -33.38 -2.11 5.04
CA ASN A 147 -32.53 -2.88 5.94
C ASN A 147 -33.34 -3.38 7.14
N VAL A 148 -33.00 -4.58 7.63
CA VAL A 148 -33.61 -5.16 8.82
C VAL A 148 -32.53 -5.59 9.80
N ALA A 149 -32.76 -5.37 11.09
CA ALA A 149 -31.77 -5.65 12.14
C ALA A 149 -31.86 -7.08 12.71
N GLN A 150 -32.87 -7.85 12.30
CA GLN A 150 -33.20 -9.14 12.91
C GLN A 150 -33.33 -10.22 11.84
N PHE A 151 -33.03 -11.45 12.23
CA PHE A 151 -33.30 -12.63 11.44
C PHE A 151 -34.80 -12.73 11.13
N SER A 152 -35.15 -12.97 9.87
CA SER A 152 -36.55 -13.08 9.41
C SER A 152 -37.24 -14.36 9.89
N GLY A 153 -36.48 -15.35 10.39
CA GLY A 153 -36.96 -16.70 10.66
C GLY A 153 -36.91 -17.62 9.44
N ILE A 154 -36.56 -17.10 8.26
CA ILE A 154 -36.56 -17.86 7.00
C ILE A 154 -35.15 -18.34 6.68
N THR A 155 -35.00 -19.66 6.49
CA THR A 155 -33.75 -20.28 6.03
C THR A 155 -33.90 -20.84 4.62
N ARG A 156 -33.02 -20.42 3.72
CA ARG A 156 -32.89 -20.85 2.33
C ARG A 156 -31.74 -21.84 2.22
N LYS A 157 -32.06 -23.11 2.02
CA LYS A 157 -31.07 -24.19 2.06
C LYS A 157 -30.51 -24.48 0.67
N VAL A 158 -29.18 -24.54 0.56
CA VAL A 158 -28.46 -24.89 -0.66
C VAL A 158 -27.76 -26.25 -0.44
N PRO A 159 -27.84 -27.22 -1.37
CA PRO A 159 -28.62 -27.19 -2.61
C PRO A 159 -30.10 -27.64 -2.45
N SER A 160 -30.50 -28.06 -1.26
CA SER A 160 -31.77 -28.81 -1.06
C SER A 160 -33.06 -28.04 -1.41
N SER A 161 -33.08 -26.72 -1.26
CA SER A 161 -34.21 -25.86 -1.65
C SER A 161 -33.90 -24.99 -2.86
N TYR A 162 -32.64 -24.63 -3.05
CA TYR A 162 -32.15 -23.83 -4.17
C TYR A 162 -30.94 -24.53 -4.77
N PRO A 163 -30.90 -24.77 -6.10
CA PRO A 163 -29.86 -25.58 -6.70
C PRO A 163 -28.46 -24.93 -6.63
N THR A 164 -28.41 -23.60 -6.54
CA THR A 164 -27.17 -22.81 -6.48
C THR A 164 -27.22 -21.77 -5.35
N ILE A 165 -26.06 -21.27 -4.92
CA ILE A 165 -25.97 -20.19 -3.94
C ILE A 165 -26.60 -18.92 -4.54
N GLN A 166 -26.29 -18.58 -5.79
CA GLN A 166 -26.87 -17.40 -6.45
C GLN A 166 -28.41 -17.45 -6.46
N ASN A 167 -29.02 -18.61 -6.73
CA ASN A 167 -30.49 -18.70 -6.71
C ASN A 167 -31.08 -18.48 -5.32
N ALA A 168 -30.39 -18.89 -4.26
CA ALA A 168 -30.82 -18.59 -2.88
C ALA A 168 -30.70 -17.10 -2.56
N VAL A 169 -29.62 -16.44 -3.00
CA VAL A 169 -29.39 -14.99 -2.87
C VAL A 169 -30.44 -14.20 -3.64
N ASP A 170 -30.72 -14.58 -4.89
CA ASP A 170 -31.72 -13.95 -5.73
C ASP A 170 -33.13 -14.10 -5.17
N ALA A 171 -33.43 -15.21 -4.50
CA ALA A 171 -34.72 -15.42 -3.87
C ALA A 171 -34.84 -14.73 -2.50
N ALA A 172 -33.73 -14.31 -1.89
CA ALA A 172 -33.70 -13.76 -0.55
C ALA A 172 -34.41 -12.41 -0.40
N ASN A 173 -35.02 -12.24 0.77
CA ASN A 173 -35.47 -10.97 1.31
C ASN A 173 -34.52 -10.54 2.45
N PRO A 174 -34.47 -9.24 2.79
CA PRO A 174 -33.69 -8.79 3.93
C PRO A 174 -34.00 -9.56 5.21
N GLY A 175 -32.96 -9.96 5.94
CA GLY A 175 -33.06 -10.73 7.19
C GLY A 175 -33.02 -12.25 7.00
N ASP A 176 -33.07 -12.76 5.77
CA ASP A 176 -33.03 -14.21 5.53
C ASP A 176 -31.64 -14.82 5.80
N LEU A 177 -31.63 -16.10 6.18
CA LEU A 177 -30.44 -16.93 6.24
C LEU A 177 -30.32 -17.78 4.97
N ILE A 178 -29.18 -17.73 4.30
CA ILE A 178 -28.77 -18.67 3.26
C ILE A 178 -27.83 -19.67 3.91
N LEU A 179 -28.29 -20.92 4.05
CA LEU A 179 -27.54 -22.00 4.69
C LEU A 179 -27.03 -22.98 3.64
N ILE A 180 -25.71 -23.05 3.51
CA ILE A 180 -25.02 -23.81 2.47
C ILE A 180 -24.49 -25.11 3.06
N SER A 181 -24.94 -26.23 2.50
CA SER A 181 -24.49 -27.58 2.90
C SER A 181 -23.07 -27.86 2.40
N GLU A 182 -22.42 -28.89 2.94
CA GLU A 182 -21.10 -29.35 2.46
C GLU A 182 -21.11 -29.58 0.95
N GLY A 183 -20.09 -29.08 0.24
CA GLY A 183 -19.99 -29.16 -1.21
C GLY A 183 -18.97 -28.22 -1.82
N VAL A 184 -18.60 -28.50 -3.07
CA VAL A 184 -17.80 -27.59 -3.91
C VAL A 184 -18.72 -26.89 -4.90
N TYR A 185 -18.78 -25.58 -4.82
CA TYR A 185 -19.65 -24.70 -5.60
C TYR A 185 -18.82 -23.95 -6.64
N LEU A 186 -19.10 -24.18 -7.92
CA LEU A 186 -18.39 -23.55 -9.04
C LEU A 186 -19.13 -22.28 -9.48
N GLU A 187 -19.22 -21.32 -8.57
CA GLU A 187 -20.06 -20.11 -8.70
C GLU A 187 -19.25 -18.83 -8.47
N GLU A 188 -19.75 -17.73 -9.03
CA GLU A 188 -19.40 -16.36 -8.66
C GLU A 188 -20.70 -15.71 -8.17
N VAL A 189 -20.75 -15.36 -6.90
CA VAL A 189 -22.00 -14.95 -6.23
C VAL A 189 -22.02 -13.44 -6.06
N THR A 190 -23.03 -12.78 -6.63
CA THR A 190 -23.29 -11.35 -6.44
C THR A 190 -24.49 -11.12 -5.52
N VAL A 191 -24.26 -10.38 -4.45
CA VAL A 191 -25.22 -10.08 -3.39
C VAL A 191 -25.62 -8.62 -3.46
N THR A 192 -26.90 -8.37 -3.75
CA THR A 192 -27.52 -7.03 -3.76
C THR A 192 -28.66 -6.90 -2.76
N THR A 193 -29.07 -8.01 -2.12
CA THR A 193 -30.09 -8.01 -1.06
C THR A 193 -29.43 -7.67 0.28
N PRO A 194 -29.82 -6.58 0.97
CA PRO A 194 -29.21 -6.19 2.23
C PRO A 194 -29.64 -7.10 3.37
N SER A 195 -28.90 -7.05 4.48
CA SER A 195 -29.25 -7.66 5.77
C SER A 195 -29.44 -9.18 5.73
N ILE A 196 -28.91 -9.87 4.74
CA ILE A 196 -28.91 -11.34 4.69
C ILE A 196 -27.67 -11.91 5.36
N THR A 197 -27.79 -13.13 5.88
CA THR A 197 -26.65 -13.92 6.35
C THR A 197 -26.40 -15.07 5.40
N ILE A 198 -25.17 -15.22 4.91
CA ILE A 198 -24.73 -16.31 4.04
C ILE A 198 -23.76 -17.17 4.85
N ARG A 199 -24.15 -18.41 5.16
CA ARG A 199 -23.45 -19.25 6.12
C ARG A 199 -23.24 -20.66 5.59
N GLY A 200 -21.99 -21.13 5.63
CA GLY A 200 -21.68 -22.54 5.42
C GLY A 200 -21.92 -23.36 6.69
N VAL A 201 -22.31 -24.62 6.55
CA VAL A 201 -22.42 -25.55 7.69
C VAL A 201 -21.05 -25.97 8.22
N ASP A 202 -20.01 -25.91 7.39
CA ASP A 202 -18.63 -26.25 7.73
C ASP A 202 -17.65 -25.41 6.89
N ARG A 203 -16.76 -24.67 7.55
CA ARG A 203 -15.74 -23.80 6.96
C ARG A 203 -14.87 -24.51 5.93
N ASN A 204 -14.51 -25.75 6.20
CA ASN A 204 -13.54 -26.51 5.41
C ASN A 204 -14.17 -27.29 4.26
N LYS A 205 -15.48 -27.56 4.34
CA LYS A 205 -16.20 -28.40 3.37
C LYS A 205 -17.22 -27.63 2.53
N VAL A 206 -17.59 -26.43 2.91
CA VAL A 206 -18.31 -25.49 2.04
C VAL A 206 -17.28 -24.66 1.29
N VAL A 207 -17.02 -25.05 0.04
CA VAL A 207 -15.96 -24.45 -0.78
C VAL A 207 -16.57 -23.82 -2.02
N ILE A 208 -16.34 -22.54 -2.22
CA ILE A 208 -16.56 -21.86 -3.50
C ILE A 208 -15.24 -21.87 -4.26
N ASP A 209 -15.24 -22.44 -5.47
CA ASP A 209 -14.03 -22.63 -6.28
C ASP A 209 -14.16 -21.89 -7.62
N GLY A 210 -13.30 -20.87 -7.80
CA GLY A 210 -13.27 -20.06 -9.01
C GLY A 210 -12.63 -20.76 -10.22
N GLN A 211 -11.93 -21.88 -10.01
CA GLN A 211 -11.20 -22.65 -11.03
C GLN A 211 -10.18 -21.84 -11.86
N PHE A 212 -9.73 -20.71 -11.32
CA PHE A 212 -8.94 -19.68 -12.00
C PHE A 212 -9.61 -19.14 -13.27
N GLN A 213 -10.94 -19.10 -13.28
CA GLN A 213 -11.76 -18.66 -14.40
C GLN A 213 -12.81 -17.62 -13.99
N ARG A 214 -13.28 -17.66 -12.75
CA ARG A 214 -14.28 -16.74 -12.20
C ARG A 214 -13.61 -15.59 -11.47
N GLY A 215 -14.20 -14.40 -11.59
CA GLY A 215 -13.65 -13.16 -11.05
C GLY A 215 -13.60 -13.20 -9.54
N ASN A 216 -14.77 -13.25 -8.91
CA ASN A 216 -14.91 -13.21 -7.46
C ASN A 216 -15.58 -14.46 -6.90
N GLY A 217 -15.43 -14.70 -5.60
CA GLY A 217 -16.16 -15.76 -4.88
C GLY A 217 -17.54 -15.30 -4.46
N ILE A 218 -17.61 -14.49 -3.38
CA ILE A 218 -18.83 -13.79 -2.98
C ILE A 218 -18.56 -12.29 -2.96
N MET A 219 -19.34 -11.55 -3.73
CA MET A 219 -19.26 -10.11 -3.87
C MET A 219 -20.56 -9.45 -3.40
N VAL A 220 -20.44 -8.54 -2.45
CA VAL A 220 -21.54 -7.75 -1.88
C VAL A 220 -21.44 -6.34 -2.40
N VAL A 221 -22.43 -5.91 -3.18
CA VAL A 221 -22.42 -4.59 -3.84
C VAL A 221 -23.51 -3.73 -3.22
N ALA A 222 -23.10 -2.68 -2.51
CA ALA A 222 -23.95 -1.70 -1.81
C ALA A 222 -25.18 -2.31 -1.12
N ALA A 223 -25.00 -3.47 -0.50
CA ALA A 223 -26.01 -4.19 0.26
C ALA A 223 -25.63 -4.18 1.75
N ASP A 224 -26.18 -3.20 2.46
CA ASP A 224 -25.93 -2.96 3.89
C ASP A 224 -26.25 -4.17 4.78
N GLY A 225 -25.45 -4.38 5.81
CA GLY A 225 -25.68 -5.35 6.88
C GLY A 225 -25.53 -6.80 6.48
N VAL A 226 -24.87 -7.10 5.35
CA VAL A 226 -24.65 -8.48 4.89
C VAL A 226 -23.55 -9.15 5.70
N VAL A 227 -23.81 -10.41 6.05
CA VAL A 227 -22.91 -11.26 6.82
C VAL A 227 -22.49 -12.48 5.99
N ILE A 228 -21.20 -12.79 5.97
CA ILE A 228 -20.66 -14.00 5.35
C ILE A 228 -19.90 -14.80 6.40
N GLU A 229 -20.24 -16.08 6.55
CA GLU A 229 -19.76 -16.90 7.66
C GLU A 229 -19.39 -18.34 7.27
N ASN A 230 -18.35 -18.87 7.91
CA ASN A 230 -18.07 -20.30 8.03
C ASN A 230 -17.96 -21.05 6.69
N MET A 231 -17.08 -20.58 5.79
CA MET A 231 -16.84 -21.19 4.48
C MET A 231 -15.46 -20.84 3.90
N THR A 232 -15.13 -21.50 2.80
CA THR A 232 -13.89 -21.29 2.05
C THR A 232 -14.17 -20.76 0.64
N VAL A 233 -13.39 -19.78 0.19
CA VAL A 233 -13.28 -19.38 -1.22
C VAL A 233 -11.84 -19.63 -1.70
N ARG A 234 -11.68 -20.16 -2.92
CA ARG A 234 -10.36 -20.35 -3.53
C ARG A 234 -10.37 -20.20 -5.04
N ASN A 235 -9.17 -20.03 -5.59
CA ASN A 235 -8.88 -20.08 -7.02
C ASN A 235 -9.72 -19.11 -7.85
N VAL A 236 -10.09 -17.95 -7.31
CA VAL A 236 -10.73 -16.91 -8.12
C VAL A 236 -9.65 -16.04 -8.79
N THR A 237 -9.96 -15.39 -9.91
CA THR A 237 -8.98 -14.55 -10.62
C THR A 237 -8.84 -13.16 -10.02
N LEU A 238 -9.80 -12.73 -9.19
CA LEU A 238 -9.79 -11.49 -8.41
C LEU A 238 -9.96 -11.81 -6.93
N ASN A 239 -11.14 -11.58 -6.35
CA ASN A 239 -11.35 -11.46 -4.91
C ASN A 239 -12.09 -12.64 -4.28
N GLY A 240 -11.62 -13.10 -3.13
CA GLY A 240 -12.29 -14.18 -2.40
C GLY A 240 -13.66 -13.77 -1.86
N PHE A 241 -13.65 -12.98 -0.79
CA PHE A 241 -14.84 -12.37 -0.19
C PHE A 241 -14.73 -10.85 -0.32
N TYR A 242 -15.71 -10.22 -0.95
CA TYR A 242 -15.61 -8.82 -1.34
C TYR A 242 -16.85 -8.02 -0.93
N TRP A 243 -16.67 -6.95 -0.16
CA TRP A 243 -17.68 -5.93 0.11
C TRP A 243 -17.27 -4.61 -0.55
N THR A 244 -18.20 -4.00 -1.29
CA THR A 244 -17.99 -2.69 -1.92
C THR A 244 -19.18 -1.76 -1.75
N GLY A 245 -18.93 -0.54 -1.25
CA GLY A 245 -19.98 0.45 -1.03
C GLY A 245 -20.97 0.09 0.09
N VAL A 246 -20.55 -0.71 1.08
CA VAL A 246 -21.45 -1.29 2.09
C VAL A 246 -21.33 -0.55 3.42
N ARG A 247 -22.46 -0.23 4.04
CA ARG A 247 -22.49 0.13 5.46
C ARG A 247 -22.99 -1.05 6.29
N GLY A 248 -22.19 -1.46 7.26
CA GLY A 248 -22.48 -2.63 8.06
C GLY A 248 -22.06 -3.90 7.34
N PHE A 249 -20.95 -4.51 7.73
CA PHE A 249 -20.54 -5.80 7.18
C PHE A 249 -19.90 -6.70 8.22
N ARG A 250 -20.04 -8.01 8.06
CA ARG A 250 -19.32 -8.98 8.89
C ARG A 250 -18.81 -10.16 8.08
N GLY A 251 -17.52 -10.44 8.21
CA GLY A 251 -16.90 -11.70 7.80
C GLY A 251 -16.44 -12.47 9.03
N SER A 252 -16.89 -13.72 9.21
CA SER A 252 -16.49 -14.51 10.39
C SER A 252 -16.21 -15.97 10.01
N TYR A 253 -15.10 -16.54 10.47
CA TYR A 253 -14.69 -17.91 10.12
C TYR A 253 -14.58 -18.14 8.60
N LEU A 254 -13.95 -17.20 7.89
CA LEU A 254 -13.72 -17.27 6.45
C LEU A 254 -12.33 -17.82 6.14
N THR A 255 -12.21 -18.62 5.08
CA THR A 255 -10.91 -19.03 4.53
C THR A 255 -10.83 -18.56 3.09
N ALA A 256 -9.88 -17.69 2.76
CA ALA A 256 -9.60 -17.27 1.38
C ALA A 256 -8.20 -17.73 0.99
N HIS A 257 -8.04 -18.51 -0.09
CA HIS A 257 -6.69 -18.88 -0.53
C HIS A 257 -6.52 -18.99 -2.05
N ASN A 258 -5.32 -18.64 -2.52
CA ASN A 258 -4.92 -18.73 -3.93
C ASN A 258 -5.85 -17.92 -4.85
N ASN A 259 -6.19 -16.70 -4.42
CA ASN A 259 -7.03 -15.77 -5.16
C ASN A 259 -6.16 -14.73 -5.88
N GLY A 260 -6.55 -14.34 -7.09
CA GLY A 260 -5.72 -13.59 -8.03
C GLY A 260 -5.56 -12.09 -7.76
N ASP A 261 -6.24 -11.54 -6.76
CA ASP A 261 -6.07 -10.15 -6.32
C ASP A 261 -6.07 -10.07 -4.78
N TYR A 262 -7.26 -10.03 -4.16
CA TYR A 262 -7.44 -9.97 -2.71
C TYR A 262 -8.05 -11.26 -2.11
N GLY A 263 -7.66 -11.59 -0.88
CA GLY A 263 -8.30 -12.68 -0.12
C GLY A 263 -9.67 -12.28 0.43
N ILE A 264 -9.67 -11.37 1.41
CA ILE A 264 -10.86 -10.78 2.05
C ILE A 264 -10.76 -9.25 1.88
N TYR A 265 -11.73 -8.66 1.20
CA TYR A 265 -11.64 -7.30 0.66
C TYR A 265 -12.86 -6.47 1.07
N ALA A 266 -12.64 -5.37 1.81
CA ALA A 266 -13.67 -4.38 2.09
C ALA A 266 -13.23 -3.01 1.55
N PHE A 267 -13.92 -2.55 0.51
CA PHE A 267 -13.60 -1.31 -0.22
C PHE A 267 -14.77 -0.35 -0.14
N ASP A 268 -14.52 0.95 0.07
CA ASP A 268 -15.60 1.95 0.21
C ASP A 268 -16.71 1.50 1.17
N SER A 269 -16.31 0.82 2.25
CA SER A 269 -17.21 0.14 3.17
C SER A 269 -16.89 0.51 4.61
N VAL A 270 -17.93 0.66 5.42
CA VAL A 270 -17.83 1.18 6.80
C VAL A 270 -18.68 0.37 7.79
N ASN A 271 -18.41 0.53 9.09
CA ASN A 271 -19.10 -0.18 10.17
C ASN A 271 -18.95 -1.71 10.06
N GLY A 272 -17.70 -2.18 10.07
CA GLY A 272 -17.36 -3.55 9.70
C GLY A 272 -16.64 -4.36 10.76
N VAL A 273 -16.80 -5.68 10.74
CA VAL A 273 -15.97 -6.62 11.50
C VAL A 273 -15.53 -7.77 10.62
N ILE A 274 -14.23 -8.05 10.56
CA ILE A 274 -13.71 -9.31 10.01
C ILE A 274 -12.97 -10.02 11.13
N GLU A 275 -13.38 -11.25 11.42
CA GLU A 275 -12.86 -11.99 12.57
C GLU A 275 -12.70 -13.49 12.35
N HIS A 276 -11.86 -14.14 13.15
CA HIS A 276 -11.65 -15.60 13.15
C HIS A 276 -11.32 -16.18 11.76
N SER A 277 -10.73 -15.36 10.88
CA SER A 277 -10.62 -15.60 9.45
C SER A 277 -9.18 -15.82 9.01
N TYR A 278 -9.00 -16.51 7.89
CA TYR A 278 -7.71 -16.93 7.35
C TYR A 278 -7.60 -16.49 5.90
N ALA A 279 -6.47 -15.88 5.51
CA ALA A 279 -6.20 -15.51 4.13
C ALA A 279 -4.77 -15.87 3.70
N SER A 280 -4.60 -16.47 2.52
CA SER A 280 -3.26 -16.77 1.98
C SER A 280 -3.12 -16.78 0.46
N GLY A 281 -1.92 -16.48 -0.02
CA GLY A 281 -1.56 -16.65 -1.43
C GLY A 281 -2.18 -15.63 -2.39
N SER A 282 -2.44 -14.40 -1.93
CA SER A 282 -2.95 -13.30 -2.74
C SER A 282 -1.83 -12.34 -3.20
N PRO A 283 -1.79 -11.94 -4.49
CA PRO A 283 -0.72 -11.11 -5.06
C PRO A 283 -0.78 -9.63 -4.67
N ASP A 284 -1.93 -9.12 -4.22
CA ASP A 284 -2.00 -7.82 -3.54
C ASP A 284 -2.00 -8.04 -2.02
N SER A 285 -3.12 -8.51 -1.46
CA SER A 285 -3.18 -8.72 -0.02
C SER A 285 -4.13 -9.82 0.43
N GLY A 286 -3.78 -10.45 1.56
CA GLY A 286 -4.63 -11.44 2.19
C GLY A 286 -5.92 -10.79 2.72
N ILE A 287 -5.78 -9.67 3.42
CA ILE A 287 -6.90 -8.91 3.99
C ILE A 287 -6.71 -7.43 3.69
N TYR A 288 -7.77 -6.79 3.21
CA TYR A 288 -7.78 -5.36 2.90
C TYR A 288 -9.02 -4.68 3.48
N ILE A 289 -8.80 -3.51 4.10
CA ILE A 289 -9.84 -2.52 4.41
C ILE A 289 -9.33 -1.16 3.93
N GLY A 290 -10.03 -0.53 2.99
CA GLY A 290 -9.53 0.68 2.37
C GLY A 290 -10.54 1.49 1.57
N GLN A 291 -10.08 2.66 1.13
CA GLN A 291 -10.91 3.73 0.61
C GLN A 291 -12.11 4.04 1.53
N CYS A 292 -11.87 4.23 2.83
CA CYS A 292 -12.92 4.56 3.80
C CYS A 292 -12.44 5.56 4.86
N TYR A 293 -13.29 6.51 5.23
CA TYR A 293 -13.07 7.39 6.38
C TYR A 293 -14.35 8.09 6.87
N PRO A 294 -14.69 8.05 8.17
CA PRO A 294 -14.19 7.07 9.14
C PRO A 294 -14.65 5.65 8.72
N CYS A 295 -13.75 4.68 8.76
CA CYS A 295 -14.05 3.29 8.43
C CYS A 295 -14.94 2.65 9.50
N LYS A 296 -14.67 2.91 10.79
CA LYS A 296 -15.31 2.19 11.90
C LYS A 296 -15.26 0.68 11.68
N ALA A 297 -14.06 0.10 11.69
CA ALA A 297 -13.90 -1.31 11.37
C ALA A 297 -12.89 -2.02 12.27
N ILE A 298 -13.10 -3.32 12.48
CA ILE A 298 -12.28 -4.16 13.36
C ILE A 298 -11.82 -5.40 12.60
N LEU A 299 -10.52 -5.67 12.63
CA LEU A 299 -9.90 -6.94 12.29
C LEU A 299 -9.47 -7.64 13.59
N TYR A 300 -10.06 -8.80 13.88
CA TYR A 300 -9.83 -9.51 15.15
C TYR A 300 -9.57 -11.01 14.95
N ASP A 301 -8.52 -11.54 15.57
CA ASP A 301 -8.19 -12.98 15.49
C ASP A 301 -8.13 -13.51 14.05
N VAL A 302 -7.45 -12.76 13.18
CA VAL A 302 -7.21 -13.19 11.80
C VAL A 302 -5.80 -13.72 11.62
N VAL A 303 -5.63 -14.65 10.68
CA VAL A 303 -4.32 -15.14 10.24
C VAL A 303 -4.16 -14.81 8.77
N SER A 304 -3.09 -14.08 8.43
CA SER A 304 -2.77 -13.76 7.04
C SER A 304 -1.33 -14.15 6.72
N GLU A 305 -1.17 -15.07 5.76
CA GLU A 305 0.15 -15.60 5.39
C GLU A 305 0.36 -15.89 3.91
N HIS A 306 1.62 -15.87 3.46
CA HIS A 306 1.99 -16.14 2.07
C HIS A 306 1.36 -15.18 1.03
N ASN A 307 0.99 -13.98 1.43
CA ASN A 307 0.51 -12.91 0.54
C ASN A 307 1.63 -11.92 0.20
N ALA A 308 1.42 -11.05 -0.78
CA ALA A 308 2.27 -9.85 -0.90
C ALA A 308 2.15 -9.01 0.38
N LEU A 309 0.98 -8.44 0.64
CA LEU A 309 0.70 -7.75 1.90
C LEU A 309 -0.18 -8.64 2.78
N GLY A 310 0.23 -8.87 4.03
CA GLY A 310 -0.64 -9.57 4.99
C GLY A 310 -1.92 -8.76 5.21
N TYR A 311 -1.75 -7.49 5.54
CA TYR A 311 -2.78 -6.45 5.56
C TYR A 311 -2.42 -5.29 4.63
N SER A 312 -3.40 -4.81 3.88
CA SER A 312 -3.33 -3.56 3.11
C SER A 312 -4.43 -2.60 3.57
N GLY A 313 -4.06 -1.33 3.79
CA GLY A 313 -4.91 -0.31 4.40
C GLY A 313 -4.95 0.99 3.61
N THR A 314 -5.06 0.92 2.28
CA THR A 314 -4.94 2.11 1.42
C THR A 314 -6.02 3.15 1.74
N ASN A 315 -5.60 4.40 1.98
CA ASN A 315 -6.48 5.56 2.21
C ASN A 315 -7.61 5.28 3.23
N SER A 316 -7.26 4.53 4.28
CA SER A 316 -8.19 4.03 5.29
C SER A 316 -7.94 4.72 6.64
N GLY A 317 -8.93 4.69 7.52
CA GLY A 317 -8.79 5.34 8.81
C GLY A 317 -10.04 5.64 9.61
N GLY A 318 -9.87 6.21 10.80
CA GLY A 318 -10.98 6.68 11.64
C GLY A 318 -11.73 5.52 12.30
N GLU A 319 -11.29 5.16 13.51
CA GLU A 319 -11.78 4.00 14.27
C GLU A 319 -11.57 2.66 13.54
N LEU A 320 -10.38 2.49 12.96
CA LEU A 320 -9.93 1.24 12.34
C LEU A 320 -8.96 0.52 13.27
N TYR A 321 -9.31 -0.71 13.68
CA TYR A 321 -8.56 -1.47 14.68
C TYR A 321 -8.09 -2.82 14.15
N LEU A 322 -6.78 -3.07 14.20
CA LEU A 322 -6.14 -4.34 13.88
C LEU A 322 -5.66 -4.98 15.18
N ILE A 323 -6.35 -6.03 15.63
CA ILE A 323 -6.22 -6.52 17.01
C ILE A 323 -6.07 -8.04 17.09
N SER A 324 -5.24 -8.51 18.03
CA SER A 324 -5.10 -9.94 18.38
C SER A 324 -4.89 -10.88 17.16
N SER A 325 -4.21 -10.42 16.12
CA SER A 325 -4.09 -11.13 14.85
C SER A 325 -2.65 -11.57 14.55
N VAL A 326 -2.51 -12.51 13.62
CA VAL A 326 -1.22 -13.09 13.19
C VAL A 326 -0.94 -12.73 11.74
N TRP A 327 0.20 -12.08 11.50
CA TRP A 327 0.66 -11.67 10.17
C TRP A 327 2.02 -12.27 9.89
N LYS A 328 2.09 -13.35 9.09
CA LYS A 328 3.32 -14.15 8.96
C LYS A 328 3.63 -14.58 7.54
N ASN A 329 4.90 -14.81 7.23
CA ASN A 329 5.33 -15.42 5.95
C ASN A 329 4.83 -14.68 4.68
N ASN A 330 4.49 -13.39 4.79
CA ASN A 330 4.13 -12.54 3.65
C ASN A 330 5.39 -11.89 3.03
N ILE A 331 5.24 -11.11 1.97
CA ILE A 331 6.30 -10.17 1.54
C ILE A 331 6.39 -9.01 2.55
N VAL A 332 5.25 -8.53 3.04
CA VAL A 332 5.11 -7.54 4.13
C VAL A 332 3.98 -7.94 5.06
N GLY A 333 4.16 -7.71 6.36
CA GLY A 333 3.15 -8.03 7.35
C GLY A 333 1.92 -7.13 7.26
N VAL A 334 2.07 -5.87 7.69
CA VAL A 334 0.97 -4.91 7.82
C VAL A 334 1.36 -3.60 7.13
N ALA A 335 0.59 -3.16 6.13
CA ALA A 335 0.92 -2.01 5.29
C ALA A 335 -0.23 -1.00 5.16
N PRO A 336 -0.42 -0.09 6.13
CA PRO A 336 -1.23 1.11 5.93
C PRO A 336 -0.46 2.11 5.06
N ASN A 337 -1.07 2.54 3.95
CA ASN A 337 -0.41 3.38 2.94
C ASN A 337 -1.34 4.41 2.32
N THR A 338 -0.78 5.53 1.90
CA THR A 338 -1.50 6.56 1.14
C THR A 338 -1.18 6.45 -0.35
N LEU A 339 -2.20 6.43 -1.21
CA LEU A 339 -2.04 6.46 -2.67
C LEU A 339 -2.96 7.49 -3.31
N ASP A 340 -2.60 7.96 -4.51
CA ASP A 340 -3.45 8.84 -5.30
C ASP A 340 -4.46 8.06 -6.14
N ARG A 341 -4.33 6.73 -6.18
CA ARG A 341 -5.14 5.86 -7.04
C ARG A 341 -6.52 5.51 -6.49
N GLU A 342 -6.74 5.75 -5.20
CA GLU A 342 -8.00 5.54 -4.51
C GLU A 342 -8.48 6.84 -3.89
N LEU A 343 -9.78 6.94 -3.60
CA LEU A 343 -10.32 8.10 -2.90
C LEU A 343 -9.90 8.15 -1.42
N LEU A 344 -10.24 9.29 -0.81
CA LEU A 344 -10.06 9.58 0.61
C LEU A 344 -8.61 9.61 1.14
N PRO A 345 -7.56 9.91 0.34
CA PRO A 345 -6.23 10.08 0.89
C PRO A 345 -6.21 11.26 1.89
N PRO A 346 -5.31 11.24 2.88
CA PRO A 346 -4.32 10.19 3.18
C PRO A 346 -4.87 9.07 4.07
N GLU A 347 -4.17 7.93 4.11
CA GLU A 347 -4.33 6.94 5.19
C GLU A 347 -4.03 7.59 6.56
N ARG A 348 -4.90 7.33 7.54
CA ARG A 348 -4.81 8.01 8.85
C ARG A 348 -5.54 7.32 9.99
N GLU A 349 -5.10 7.49 11.23
CA GLU A 349 -5.85 7.11 12.44
C GLU A 349 -6.18 5.60 12.56
N THR A 350 -5.33 4.73 12.00
CA THR A 350 -5.37 3.28 12.18
C THR A 350 -4.70 2.87 13.50
N THR A 351 -5.34 1.99 14.27
CA THR A 351 -4.81 1.46 15.55
C THR A 351 -4.44 -0.03 15.42
N ILE A 352 -3.15 -0.33 15.52
CA ILE A 352 -2.57 -1.68 15.43
C ILE A 352 -2.11 -2.10 16.84
N ILE A 353 -2.82 -3.04 17.47
CA ILE A 353 -2.57 -3.44 18.86
C ILE A 353 -2.62 -4.94 19.12
N GLY A 354 -1.65 -5.46 19.88
CA GLY A 354 -1.72 -6.84 20.38
C GLY A 354 -1.58 -7.89 19.29
N ASN A 355 -0.88 -7.62 18.20
CA ASN A 355 -0.67 -8.56 17.10
C ASN A 355 0.67 -9.30 17.22
N LEU A 356 0.73 -10.48 16.59
CA LEU A 356 1.96 -11.22 16.34
C LEU A 356 2.35 -11.11 14.86
N ILE A 357 3.49 -10.48 14.57
CA ILE A 357 3.93 -10.14 13.21
C ILE A 357 5.33 -10.69 12.99
N TYR A 358 5.48 -11.76 12.21
CA TYR A 358 6.78 -12.43 12.12
C TYR A 358 7.11 -13.03 10.76
N ASN A 359 8.41 -13.06 10.43
CA ASN A 359 8.93 -13.70 9.23
C ASN A 359 8.23 -13.23 7.93
N ASN A 360 7.92 -11.94 7.80
CA ASN A 360 7.34 -11.40 6.57
C ASN A 360 8.44 -11.10 5.56
N ASN A 361 9.05 -12.19 5.07
CA ASN A 361 10.26 -12.21 4.25
C ASN A 361 10.12 -13.13 3.02
N ASN A 362 8.92 -13.54 2.64
CA ASN A 362 8.74 -14.70 1.78
C ASN A 362 8.84 -14.32 0.29
N PRO A 363 9.96 -14.54 -0.42
CA PRO A 363 10.08 -14.18 -1.84
C PRO A 363 9.28 -15.10 -2.77
N LYS A 364 8.66 -16.17 -2.24
CA LYS A 364 7.82 -17.11 -2.98
C LYS A 364 6.33 -16.80 -2.87
N ALA A 365 5.94 -15.83 -2.05
CA ALA A 365 4.60 -15.29 -2.09
C ALA A 365 4.38 -14.57 -3.42
N PRO A 366 3.16 -14.56 -3.96
CA PRO A 366 2.84 -13.82 -5.16
C PRO A 366 2.86 -12.32 -4.86
N ILE A 367 3.31 -11.51 -5.82
CA ILE A 367 3.41 -10.06 -5.67
C ILE A 367 3.41 -9.36 -7.03
N ALA A 368 2.82 -8.16 -7.11
CA ALA A 368 2.96 -7.27 -8.25
C ALA A 368 4.16 -6.29 -8.09
N ALA A 369 4.57 -5.63 -9.18
CA ALA A 369 5.81 -4.85 -9.16
C ALA A 369 5.73 -3.63 -8.23
N LEU A 370 4.55 -3.03 -8.09
CA LEU A 370 4.34 -1.81 -7.29
C LEU A 370 4.57 -2.06 -5.81
N GLU A 371 4.28 -3.28 -5.34
CA GLU A 371 4.37 -3.66 -3.94
C GLU A 371 5.78 -4.14 -3.58
N TYR A 372 6.62 -4.55 -4.54
CA TYR A 372 7.95 -5.11 -4.26
C TYR A 372 8.89 -4.23 -3.41
N PRO A 373 8.90 -2.88 -3.52
CA PRO A 373 9.70 -2.00 -2.65
C PRO A 373 9.40 -2.14 -1.15
N SER A 374 8.24 -2.69 -0.80
CA SER A 374 7.80 -2.90 0.57
C SER A 374 8.47 -4.13 1.22
N PHE A 375 9.15 -4.98 0.45
CA PHE A 375 9.67 -6.27 0.89
C PHE A 375 10.40 -6.27 2.25
N GLY A 376 10.08 -7.27 3.09
CA GLY A 376 10.85 -7.60 4.29
C GLY A 376 10.53 -6.72 5.49
N ASN A 377 9.39 -6.03 5.49
CA ASN A 377 8.96 -5.18 6.58
C ASN A 377 7.85 -5.86 7.41
N GLY A 378 7.94 -5.75 8.74
CA GLY A 378 6.89 -6.21 9.64
C GLY A 378 5.66 -5.32 9.57
N ILE A 379 5.81 -4.06 9.99
CA ILE A 379 4.82 -2.99 9.84
C ILE A 379 5.43 -1.88 8.98
N LEU A 380 4.73 -1.47 7.93
CA LEU A 380 5.14 -0.41 7.01
C LEU A 380 4.05 0.65 6.93
N ILE A 381 4.30 1.83 7.51
CA ILE A 381 3.41 2.99 7.43
C ILE A 381 3.97 3.93 6.36
N ALA A 382 3.35 3.94 5.18
CA ALA A 382 3.80 4.71 4.03
C ALA A 382 2.87 5.89 3.72
N GLY A 383 3.30 7.11 4.05
CA GLY A 383 2.49 8.32 3.90
C GLY A 383 1.30 8.39 4.85
N GLY A 384 1.32 7.62 5.94
CA GLY A 384 0.25 7.51 6.92
C GLY A 384 0.35 8.52 8.06
N ILE A 385 -0.80 8.91 8.60
CA ILE A 385 -0.90 10.00 9.59
C ILE A 385 -1.60 9.55 10.87
N SER A 386 -1.06 9.92 12.03
CA SER A 386 -1.72 9.70 13.33
C SER A 386 -2.08 8.24 13.65
N ASN A 387 -1.34 7.27 13.09
CA ASN A 387 -1.53 5.86 13.41
C ASN A 387 -0.98 5.51 14.79
N ILE A 388 -1.53 4.48 15.43
CA ILE A 388 -1.09 3.99 16.75
C ILE A 388 -0.65 2.55 16.63
N VAL A 389 0.63 2.27 16.88
CA VAL A 389 1.22 0.93 16.91
C VAL A 389 1.62 0.61 18.35
N ARG A 390 0.91 -0.30 19.02
CA ARG A 390 1.18 -0.60 20.43
C ARG A 390 1.02 -2.04 20.87
N LYS A 391 1.81 -2.49 21.85
CA LYS A 391 1.68 -3.84 22.46
C LYS A 391 1.75 -4.99 21.45
N ASN A 392 2.42 -4.81 20.32
CA ASN A 392 2.60 -5.86 19.32
C ASN A 392 3.92 -6.60 19.56
N VAL A 393 4.00 -7.85 19.07
CA VAL A 393 5.23 -8.63 18.98
C VAL A 393 5.63 -8.73 17.52
N ILE A 394 6.75 -8.10 17.13
CA ILE A 394 7.21 -8.00 15.74
C ILE A 394 8.62 -8.56 15.62
N ILE A 395 8.81 -9.68 14.93
CA ILE A 395 10.09 -10.41 14.99
C ILE A 395 10.57 -10.97 13.65
N ASP A 396 11.88 -11.00 13.47
CA ASP A 396 12.58 -11.69 12.38
C ASP A 396 12.16 -11.22 10.97
N HIS A 397 12.38 -9.94 10.68
CA HIS A 397 12.11 -9.33 9.37
C HIS A 397 13.43 -8.97 8.65
N GLU A 398 13.55 -9.21 7.35
CA GLU A 398 14.80 -9.02 6.59
C GLU A 398 15.17 -7.53 6.43
N ASN A 399 14.19 -6.63 6.47
CA ASN A 399 14.39 -5.19 6.37
C ASN A 399 14.10 -4.53 7.72
N ASN A 400 12.88 -4.11 8.02
CA ASN A 400 12.55 -3.44 9.29
C ASN A 400 11.47 -4.17 10.07
N GLY A 401 11.51 -4.06 11.40
CA GLY A 401 10.41 -4.47 12.24
C GLY A 401 9.22 -3.53 12.06
N ILE A 402 9.42 -2.26 12.41
CA ILE A 402 8.47 -1.16 12.19
C ILE A 402 9.18 -0.08 11.37
N VAL A 403 8.59 0.36 10.26
CA VAL A 403 9.08 1.49 9.46
C VAL A 403 7.99 2.51 9.20
N ILE A 404 8.30 3.77 9.47
CA ILE A 404 7.50 4.93 9.07
C ILE A 404 8.28 5.66 7.97
N LEU A 405 7.68 5.81 6.79
CA LEU A 405 8.31 6.44 5.64
C LEU A 405 7.29 7.28 4.85
N PRO A 406 7.71 8.30 4.09
CA PRO A 406 6.81 8.92 3.12
C PRO A 406 6.45 7.93 2.01
N ASN A 407 5.31 8.14 1.36
CA ASN A 407 4.97 7.42 0.13
C ASN A 407 5.03 8.35 -1.08
N LEU A 408 5.49 7.84 -2.21
CA LEU A 408 5.51 8.56 -3.47
C LEU A 408 4.59 7.85 -4.45
N ASP A 409 3.57 8.58 -4.91
CA ASP A 409 2.74 8.17 -6.04
C ASP A 409 2.63 9.32 -7.05
N GLU A 410 1.45 9.84 -7.38
CA GLU A 410 1.34 11.09 -8.14
C GLU A 410 1.76 12.30 -7.29
N ASN A 411 1.46 12.24 -5.98
CA ASN A 411 1.86 13.18 -4.96
C ASN A 411 2.87 12.55 -3.98
N PHE A 412 3.57 13.42 -3.25
CA PHE A 412 4.49 13.01 -2.18
C PHE A 412 3.81 13.12 -0.82
N TRP A 413 3.48 11.98 -0.23
CA TRP A 413 2.73 11.85 1.01
C TRP A 413 3.68 11.68 2.20
N ILE A 414 3.74 12.68 3.07
CA ILE A 414 4.64 12.69 4.24
C ILE A 414 3.94 12.06 5.43
N SER A 415 4.57 11.06 6.05
CA SER A 415 4.10 10.47 7.31
C SER A 415 4.37 11.39 8.50
N HIS A 416 3.37 11.61 9.36
CA HIS A 416 3.50 12.42 10.57
C HIS A 416 2.53 12.02 11.69
N ASN A 417 2.84 12.44 12.92
CA ASN A 417 2.02 12.20 14.13
C ASN A 417 1.76 10.73 14.50
N ASN A 418 2.46 9.77 13.92
CA ASN A 418 2.30 8.35 14.27
C ASN A 418 2.92 8.06 15.65
N VAL A 419 2.31 7.15 16.40
CA VAL A 419 2.69 6.77 17.76
C VAL A 419 3.10 5.30 17.78
N VAL A 420 4.35 5.01 18.17
CA VAL A 420 4.88 3.65 18.28
C VAL A 420 5.31 3.38 19.72
N ARG A 421 4.56 2.58 20.48
CA ARG A 421 4.84 2.38 21.91
C ARG A 421 4.63 0.97 22.43
N ASP A 422 5.36 0.58 23.46
CA ASP A 422 5.14 -0.66 24.20
C ASP A 422 5.19 -1.92 23.31
N ASN A 423 5.95 -1.91 22.20
CA ASN A 423 6.09 -3.06 21.31
C ASN A 423 7.34 -3.88 21.66
N ILE A 424 7.31 -5.18 21.41
CA ILE A 424 8.50 -6.05 21.43
C ILE A 424 8.94 -6.25 19.99
N VAL A 425 10.13 -5.74 19.64
CA VAL A 425 10.65 -5.77 18.26
C VAL A 425 12.08 -6.26 18.23
N TYR A 426 12.38 -7.36 17.54
CA TYR A 426 13.76 -7.85 17.47
C TYR A 426 14.06 -8.71 16.25
N ASN A 427 15.35 -8.90 15.97
CA ASN A 427 15.88 -9.68 14.85
C ASN A 427 15.54 -9.08 13.47
N SER A 428 15.32 -7.78 13.37
CA SER A 428 15.17 -7.11 12.09
C SER A 428 16.53 -6.86 11.43
N GLY A 429 16.62 -7.04 10.11
CA GLY A 429 17.88 -6.97 9.38
C GLY A 429 18.51 -5.58 9.38
N ARG A 430 17.72 -4.54 9.13
CA ARG A 430 18.15 -3.14 9.07
C ARG A 430 17.99 -2.44 10.42
N ALA A 431 16.75 -2.39 10.91
CA ALA A 431 16.39 -1.78 12.19
C ALA A 431 15.12 -2.42 12.72
N ASP A 432 15.05 -2.62 14.03
CA ASP A 432 13.81 -3.01 14.68
C ASP A 432 12.79 -1.86 14.57
N ILE A 433 13.23 -0.62 14.75
CA ILE A 433 12.39 0.57 14.57
C ILE A 433 13.06 1.57 13.65
N ALA A 434 12.37 2.00 12.59
CA ALA A 434 12.87 2.93 11.60
C ALA A 434 11.90 4.10 11.37
N LEU A 435 12.45 5.31 11.36
CA LEU A 435 11.87 6.49 10.74
C LEU A 435 12.69 6.80 9.49
N VAL A 436 12.04 7.09 8.36
CA VAL A 436 12.64 7.26 7.04
C VAL A 436 12.09 8.53 6.38
N GLY A 437 12.93 9.20 5.58
CA GLY A 437 12.52 10.34 4.77
C GLY A 437 13.28 11.63 5.12
N PRO A 438 13.24 12.64 4.25
CA PRO A 438 14.02 13.88 4.43
C PRO A 438 13.48 14.80 5.53
N MET A 439 12.18 14.70 5.82
CA MET A 439 11.53 15.43 6.89
C MET A 439 10.32 14.62 7.36
N SER A 440 10.13 14.56 8.66
CA SER A 440 8.96 13.97 9.28
C SER A 440 8.74 14.66 10.63
N THR A 441 7.48 14.86 11.02
CA THR A 441 7.16 15.64 12.22
C THR A 441 6.15 14.92 13.10
N GLY A 442 6.19 15.19 14.39
CA GLY A 442 5.18 14.75 15.35
C GLY A 442 5.17 13.25 15.68
N ASN A 443 5.82 12.39 14.88
CA ASN A 443 5.93 10.97 15.22
C ASN A 443 6.64 10.80 16.56
N CYS A 444 6.23 9.81 17.34
CA CYS A 444 6.83 9.54 18.62
C CYS A 444 6.96 8.06 18.93
N PHE A 445 7.94 7.75 19.78
CA PHE A 445 8.31 6.40 20.16
C PHE A 445 8.45 6.35 21.69
N SER A 446 7.99 5.29 22.36
CA SER A 446 8.18 5.16 23.82
C SER A 446 7.94 3.74 24.33
N GLY A 447 8.80 3.25 25.22
CA GLY A 447 8.56 2.00 25.94
C GLY A 447 8.70 0.76 25.07
N ASN A 448 9.31 0.88 23.88
CA ASN A 448 9.52 -0.28 23.01
C ASN A 448 10.73 -1.10 23.49
N GLU A 449 10.62 -2.42 23.43
CA GLU A 449 11.75 -3.33 23.57
C GLU A 449 12.37 -3.61 22.20
N TYR A 450 13.51 -3.00 21.90
CA TYR A 450 14.21 -3.16 20.63
C TYR A 450 15.72 -3.27 20.80
N ARG A 451 16.43 -3.67 19.74
CA ARG A 451 17.90 -3.69 19.72
C ARG A 451 18.51 -2.71 18.73
N THR A 452 17.89 -2.50 17.58
CA THR A 452 18.38 -1.57 16.57
C THR A 452 17.31 -0.54 16.22
N GLU A 453 17.73 0.71 16.09
CA GLU A 453 16.86 1.81 15.67
C GLU A 453 17.56 2.65 14.60
N LEU A 454 16.77 3.25 13.73
CA LEU A 454 17.23 4.20 12.72
C LEU A 454 16.28 5.40 12.63
N PRO A 455 16.76 6.65 12.72
CA PRO A 455 18.14 7.05 13.01
C PRO A 455 18.58 6.67 14.44
N ALA A 456 19.88 6.76 14.71
CA ALA A 456 20.40 6.53 16.06
C ALA A 456 19.75 7.48 17.07
N PHE A 457 19.43 6.98 18.26
CA PHE A 457 18.75 7.72 19.33
C PHE A 457 17.33 8.16 18.97
N LEU A 458 16.66 7.48 18.02
CA LEU A 458 15.31 7.83 17.57
C LEU A 458 14.33 7.97 18.74
N GLU A 459 14.19 6.94 19.58
CA GLU A 459 13.26 6.99 20.71
C GLU A 459 13.67 8.03 21.75
N LYS A 460 14.97 8.20 21.97
CA LYS A 460 15.50 9.18 22.93
C LYS A 460 15.16 10.63 22.53
N TRP A 461 15.27 10.98 21.25
CA TRP A 461 15.01 12.35 20.78
C TRP A 461 13.56 12.58 20.35
N ASN A 462 12.80 11.52 20.07
CA ASN A 462 11.41 11.59 19.64
C ASN A 462 10.49 10.80 20.58
N GLY A 463 10.77 10.87 21.89
CA GLY A 463 9.94 10.30 22.93
C GLY A 463 8.49 10.83 22.88
N CYS A 464 7.50 9.97 23.14
CA CYS A 464 6.10 10.42 23.22
C CYS A 464 5.86 11.45 24.34
N ASP A 465 6.59 11.37 25.44
CA ASP A 465 6.51 12.35 26.53
C ASP A 465 7.60 13.45 26.45
N SER A 466 8.38 13.48 25.37
CA SER A 466 9.46 14.45 25.22
C SER A 466 8.90 15.87 25.00
N PHE A 467 9.39 16.82 25.81
CA PHE A 467 9.06 18.25 25.67
C PHE A 467 9.45 18.82 24.30
N PHE A 468 10.51 18.28 23.69
CA PHE A 468 10.98 18.67 22.38
C PHE A 468 11.19 17.42 21.52
N ARG A 469 10.56 17.39 20.34
CA ARG A 469 10.78 16.36 19.31
C ARG A 469 11.45 17.01 18.12
N LEU A 470 12.53 16.40 17.64
CA LEU A 470 13.28 16.94 16.52
C LEU A 470 12.47 16.75 15.23
N PRO A 471 12.29 17.78 14.39
CA PRO A 471 11.73 17.64 13.05
C PRO A 471 12.79 17.03 12.11
N MET A 472 13.33 15.88 12.51
CA MET A 472 14.31 15.17 11.74
C MET A 472 13.59 14.29 10.72
N GLY A 473 14.01 14.46 9.46
CA GLY A 473 13.96 13.35 8.53
C GLY A 473 14.71 12.17 9.11
N GLY A 474 14.15 10.98 8.92
CA GLY A 474 14.76 9.75 9.34
C GLY A 474 15.94 9.32 8.47
N ASP A 475 16.16 8.01 8.39
CA ASP A 475 17.19 7.39 7.57
C ASP A 475 16.90 7.57 6.05
N LEU A 476 17.74 8.32 5.35
CA LEU A 476 17.63 8.53 3.89
C LEU A 476 18.09 7.32 3.07
N SER A 477 18.88 6.43 3.68
CA SER A 477 19.42 5.29 2.94
C SER A 477 18.33 4.29 2.59
N MET A 478 17.28 4.16 3.40
CA MET A 478 16.15 3.28 3.11
C MET A 478 15.38 3.78 1.90
N MET A 479 15.11 5.09 1.82
CA MET A 479 14.39 5.70 0.69
C MET A 479 15.06 5.38 -0.66
N LEU A 480 16.40 5.50 -0.73
CA LEU A 480 17.16 5.16 -1.93
C LEU A 480 17.20 3.65 -2.20
N GLY A 481 17.18 2.83 -1.15
CA GLY A 481 17.02 1.38 -1.26
C GLY A 481 15.69 0.97 -1.87
N ALA A 482 14.60 1.51 -1.35
CA ALA A 482 13.24 1.29 -1.85
C ALA A 482 13.10 1.76 -3.31
N LEU A 483 13.68 2.92 -3.65
CA LEU A 483 13.74 3.41 -5.02
C LEU A 483 14.51 2.44 -5.94
N GLY A 484 15.63 1.87 -5.48
CA GLY A 484 16.36 0.85 -6.24
C GLY A 484 15.54 -0.42 -6.48
N LEU A 485 14.75 -0.87 -5.50
CA LEU A 485 13.81 -1.99 -5.65
C LEU A 485 12.68 -1.63 -6.62
N MET A 486 12.19 -0.39 -6.60
CA MET A 486 11.17 0.10 -7.51
C MET A 486 11.66 0.12 -8.96
N VAL A 487 12.87 0.64 -9.22
CA VAL A 487 13.51 0.60 -10.54
C VAL A 487 13.69 -0.84 -11.02
N GLN A 488 14.19 -1.72 -10.14
CA GLN A 488 14.36 -3.13 -10.44
C GLN A 488 13.02 -3.81 -10.79
N ALA A 489 11.95 -3.50 -10.05
CA ALA A 489 10.62 -4.05 -10.28
C ALA A 489 9.99 -3.54 -11.59
N SER A 490 10.20 -2.25 -11.91
CA SER A 490 9.76 -1.62 -13.16
C SER A 490 10.33 -2.32 -14.40
N ASP A 491 11.56 -2.82 -14.31
CA ASP A 491 12.18 -3.58 -15.40
C ASP A 491 11.65 -5.04 -15.49
N GLY A 492 10.87 -5.49 -14.50
CA GLY A 492 10.34 -6.86 -14.37
C GLY A 492 11.26 -7.82 -13.62
N ASN A 493 12.29 -7.32 -12.93
CA ASN A 493 13.37 -8.13 -12.35
C ASN A 493 13.20 -8.39 -10.85
N PHE A 494 12.09 -8.99 -10.42
CA PHE A 494 11.82 -9.28 -9.00
C PHE A 494 11.30 -10.72 -8.80
N PRO A 495 11.60 -11.38 -7.66
CA PRO A 495 11.01 -12.67 -7.36
C PRO A 495 9.52 -12.50 -7.07
N SER A 496 8.70 -13.33 -7.70
CA SER A 496 7.27 -13.42 -7.45
C SER A 496 6.85 -14.89 -7.58
N GLY A 497 6.06 -15.37 -6.62
CA GLY A 497 5.43 -16.68 -6.71
C GLY A 497 4.21 -16.66 -7.61
N ASN A 498 3.81 -17.84 -8.09
CA ASN A 498 2.51 -17.99 -8.74
C ASN A 498 1.42 -18.14 -7.68
N TYR A 499 0.40 -17.28 -7.68
CA TYR A 499 -0.72 -17.36 -6.73
C TYR A 499 -1.50 -18.68 -6.87
N LYS A 500 -1.47 -19.29 -8.07
CA LYS A 500 -2.13 -20.56 -8.36
C LYS A 500 -1.46 -21.78 -7.71
N GLU A 501 -0.20 -21.62 -7.28
CA GLU A 501 0.64 -22.70 -6.75
C GLU A 501 0.98 -22.53 -5.27
N GLN A 502 0.34 -21.58 -4.59
CA GLN A 502 0.60 -21.33 -3.17
C GLN A 502 0.13 -22.52 -2.30
N PRO A 503 0.78 -22.75 -1.14
CA PRO A 503 0.41 -23.85 -0.26
C PRO A 503 -1.07 -23.80 0.13
N ILE A 504 -1.76 -24.93 -0.03
CA ILE A 504 -3.14 -25.07 0.43
C ILE A 504 -3.13 -25.13 1.97
N PRO A 505 -3.90 -24.27 2.66
CA PRO A 505 -3.94 -24.28 4.12
C PRO A 505 -4.52 -25.60 4.65
N GLY A 506 -4.06 -26.00 5.83
CA GLY A 506 -4.68 -27.09 6.59
C GLY A 506 -6.10 -26.71 7.06
N PRO A 507 -6.85 -27.68 7.64
CA PRO A 507 -8.17 -27.42 8.18
C PRO A 507 -8.16 -26.28 9.21
N GLN A 508 -9.09 -25.35 9.06
CA GLN A 508 -9.28 -24.20 9.93
C GLN A 508 -10.39 -24.47 10.95
N MET A 509 -10.38 -23.74 12.07
CA MET A 509 -11.43 -23.86 13.08
C MET A 509 -12.79 -23.50 12.50
N ASN A 510 -13.77 -24.37 12.72
CA ASN A 510 -15.17 -24.15 12.37
C ASN A 510 -15.83 -23.14 13.33
N MET A 511 -16.81 -22.41 12.81
CA MET A 511 -17.69 -21.57 13.63
C MET A 511 -18.46 -22.42 14.66
N PRO A 512 -18.68 -21.93 15.90
CA PRO A 512 -19.50 -22.61 16.88
C PRO A 512 -20.93 -22.90 16.37
N SER A 513 -21.43 -24.11 16.61
CA SER A 513 -22.73 -24.57 16.07
C SER A 513 -23.95 -23.75 16.54
N ALA A 514 -23.83 -23.05 17.68
CA ALA A 514 -24.90 -22.23 18.27
C ALA A 514 -24.81 -20.73 17.92
N ALA A 515 -24.02 -20.34 16.91
CA ALA A 515 -23.86 -18.94 16.54
C ALA A 515 -25.19 -18.30 16.05
N PRO A 516 -25.61 -17.14 16.60
CA PRO A 516 -26.85 -16.50 16.23
C PRO A 516 -26.82 -15.98 14.79
N VAL A 517 -27.98 -15.91 14.13
CA VAL A 517 -28.13 -15.23 12.84
C VAL A 517 -28.46 -13.77 13.14
N LYS A 518 -27.54 -12.86 12.85
CA LYS A 518 -27.70 -11.43 13.11
C LYS A 518 -27.13 -10.62 11.94
N PRO A 519 -27.96 -9.83 11.22
CA PRO A 519 -27.48 -8.87 10.23
C PRO A 519 -26.47 -7.87 10.82
N ALA A 520 -25.46 -7.49 10.05
CA ALA A 520 -24.30 -6.70 10.50
C ALA A 520 -24.50 -5.18 10.36
N LEU A 521 -25.67 -4.64 10.67
CA LEU A 521 -25.92 -3.20 10.50
C LEU A 521 -25.11 -2.30 11.44
N THR A 522 -24.72 -2.85 12.59
CA THR A 522 -24.01 -2.16 13.68
C THR A 522 -22.84 -3.02 14.16
N ALA A 523 -22.18 -3.74 13.24
CA ALA A 523 -21.18 -4.75 13.59
C ALA A 523 -20.03 -4.18 14.43
N PHE A 524 -19.58 -2.97 14.11
CA PHE A 524 -18.54 -2.27 14.87
C PHE A 524 -18.99 -2.00 16.31
N GLU A 525 -20.18 -1.42 16.49
CA GLU A 525 -20.70 -1.11 17.82
C GLU A 525 -21.02 -2.39 18.61
N ASP A 526 -21.55 -3.41 17.94
CA ASP A 526 -21.90 -4.71 18.52
C ASP A 526 -20.69 -5.51 19.00
N PHE A 527 -19.50 -5.26 18.43
CA PHE A 527 -18.25 -5.87 18.89
C PHE A 527 -17.89 -5.45 20.32
N ASN A 528 -18.36 -4.27 20.75
CA ASN A 528 -18.15 -3.74 22.10
C ASN A 528 -16.66 -3.76 22.50
N LEU A 529 -15.83 -3.15 21.65
CA LEU A 529 -14.38 -3.15 21.77
C LEU A 529 -13.91 -2.54 23.09
N ASP A 530 -13.15 -3.32 23.86
CA ASP A 530 -12.46 -2.86 25.06
C ASP A 530 -10.94 -2.94 24.82
N LEU A 531 -10.34 -1.77 24.57
CA LEU A 531 -8.92 -1.65 24.24
C LEU A 531 -7.97 -2.11 25.37
N ASP A 532 -8.45 -2.19 26.61
CA ASP A 532 -7.65 -2.61 27.75
C ASP A 532 -7.62 -4.15 27.91
N LYS A 533 -8.54 -4.86 27.26
CA LYS A 533 -8.65 -6.32 27.28
C LYS A 533 -7.98 -7.04 26.10
N ILE A 534 -7.32 -6.29 25.21
CA ILE A 534 -6.68 -6.88 24.03
C ILE A 534 -5.50 -7.75 24.46
N ALA A 535 -5.55 -9.03 24.08
CA ALA A 535 -4.52 -10.02 24.33
C ALA A 535 -3.73 -10.34 23.06
N LEU A 536 -2.48 -10.79 23.23
CA LEU A 536 -1.68 -11.33 22.14
C LEU A 536 -2.24 -12.70 21.70
N PRO A 537 -2.08 -13.11 20.42
CA PRO A 537 -2.46 -14.43 19.95
C PRO A 537 -1.85 -15.56 20.78
N GLU A 538 -2.57 -16.67 20.96
CA GLU A 538 -2.14 -17.79 21.82
C GLU A 538 -0.76 -18.35 21.45
N GLU A 539 -0.40 -18.33 20.16
CA GLU A 539 0.87 -18.85 19.66
C GLU A 539 2.09 -17.95 19.98
N THR A 540 1.87 -16.73 20.49
CA THR A 540 2.92 -15.74 20.71
C THR A 540 4.02 -16.24 21.65
N GLU A 541 3.66 -16.86 22.77
CA GLU A 541 4.67 -17.38 23.72
C GLU A 541 5.53 -18.49 23.10
N LYS A 542 4.91 -19.36 22.30
CA LYS A 542 5.60 -20.45 21.62
C LYS A 542 6.60 -19.89 20.61
N ILE A 543 6.18 -18.87 19.86
CA ILE A 543 7.00 -18.21 18.86
C ILE A 543 8.18 -17.48 19.51
N LEU A 544 7.95 -16.70 20.57
CA LEU A 544 9.00 -16.03 21.34
C LEU A 544 10.05 -17.02 21.88
N LYS A 545 9.63 -18.20 22.36
CA LYS A 545 10.54 -19.27 22.81
C LYS A 545 11.35 -19.88 21.67
N SER A 546 10.77 -20.00 20.48
CA SER A 546 11.42 -20.60 19.31
C SER A 546 12.43 -19.70 18.59
N ILE A 547 12.29 -18.37 18.70
CA ILE A 547 13.11 -17.39 17.98
C ILE A 547 13.95 -16.60 19.00
N PRO A 548 15.18 -17.05 19.32
CA PRO A 548 16.04 -16.34 20.26
C PRO A 548 16.49 -15.00 19.70
N ARG A 549 16.70 -14.02 20.60
CA ARG A 549 17.23 -12.71 20.22
C ARG A 549 18.69 -12.84 19.76
N LYS A 550 18.98 -12.58 18.49
CA LYS A 550 20.35 -12.62 17.90
C LYS A 550 21.20 -11.46 18.42
N PRO A 551 22.47 -11.62 18.81
CA PRO A 551 23.31 -10.48 19.17
C PRO A 551 23.41 -9.49 17.99
N SER A 552 23.32 -8.18 18.24
CA SER A 552 23.50 -7.15 17.22
C SER A 552 24.54 -6.12 17.67
N PRO A 553 25.50 -5.74 16.81
CA PRO A 553 26.49 -4.74 17.11
C PRO A 553 25.86 -3.34 17.05
N SER A 554 25.29 -2.89 18.17
CA SER A 554 24.94 -1.50 18.49
C SER A 554 23.77 -0.82 17.75
N THR A 555 23.10 0.05 18.50
CA THR A 555 22.22 1.13 18.06
C THR A 555 23.07 2.21 17.37
N GLY A 556 23.12 2.24 16.03
CA GLY A 556 23.66 3.41 15.32
C GLY A 556 24.69 3.19 14.21
N ALA A 557 24.84 1.98 13.69
CA ALA A 557 25.50 1.81 12.40
C ALA A 557 24.51 2.10 11.27
N ILE A 558 24.98 2.71 10.17
CA ILE A 558 24.26 2.68 8.89
C ILE A 558 24.14 1.21 8.50
N THR A 559 22.99 0.59 8.80
CA THR A 559 22.71 -0.75 8.35
C THR A 559 22.29 -0.67 6.89
N LEU A 560 23.16 -1.14 6.01
CA LEU A 560 22.86 -1.16 4.57
C LEU A 560 21.65 -2.05 4.31
N VAL A 561 20.85 -1.67 3.32
CA VAL A 561 19.83 -2.57 2.76
C VAL A 561 20.56 -3.84 2.34
N LYS A 562 20.14 -5.02 2.82
CA LYS A 562 20.67 -6.29 2.32
C LYS A 562 20.32 -6.38 0.83
N PRO A 563 21.28 -6.22 -0.09
CA PRO A 563 20.97 -6.14 -1.50
C PRO A 563 20.52 -7.51 -1.99
N ARG A 564 19.42 -7.55 -2.75
CA ARG A 564 18.91 -8.79 -3.37
C ARG A 564 19.50 -9.05 -4.74
N SER A 565 20.14 -8.04 -5.32
CA SER A 565 20.84 -8.11 -6.59
C SER A 565 22.05 -7.19 -6.57
N LEU A 566 23.07 -7.49 -7.38
CA LEU A 566 24.20 -6.57 -7.60
C LEU A 566 23.71 -5.20 -8.06
N PHE A 567 22.63 -5.17 -8.84
CA PHE A 567 21.99 -3.95 -9.28
C PHE A 567 21.48 -3.11 -8.10
N SER A 568 20.66 -3.68 -7.21
CA SER A 568 20.17 -2.99 -6.01
C SER A 568 21.31 -2.51 -5.09
N PHE A 569 22.40 -3.30 -5.01
CA PHE A 569 23.60 -2.91 -4.28
C PHE A 569 24.27 -1.67 -4.88
N PHE A 570 24.57 -1.69 -6.19
CA PHE A 570 25.22 -0.56 -6.86
C PHE A 570 24.32 0.67 -6.88
N TYR A 571 23.01 0.49 -7.04
CA TYR A 571 22.04 1.57 -6.98
C TYR A 571 22.08 2.25 -5.61
N HIS A 572 22.03 1.47 -4.53
CA HIS A 572 22.13 2.00 -3.17
C HIS A 572 23.50 2.61 -2.90
N TRP A 573 24.59 2.00 -3.36
CA TRP A 573 25.95 2.52 -3.18
C TRP A 573 26.17 3.85 -3.94
N LEU A 574 25.77 3.91 -5.21
CA LEU A 574 25.88 5.13 -6.03
C LEU A 574 24.87 6.21 -5.61
N GLY A 575 23.67 5.82 -5.18
CA GLY A 575 22.63 6.76 -4.77
C GLY A 575 22.88 7.34 -3.39
N PHE A 576 23.27 6.51 -2.41
CA PHE A 576 23.40 6.91 -1.01
C PHE A 576 24.85 7.15 -0.57
N LEU A 577 25.76 6.20 -0.84
CA LEU A 577 27.13 6.26 -0.29
C LEU A 577 28.08 7.13 -1.12
N LEU A 578 27.90 7.20 -2.43
CA LEU A 578 28.76 7.99 -3.33
C LEU A 578 28.81 9.48 -2.96
N PRO A 579 27.70 10.17 -2.61
CA PRO A 579 27.76 11.54 -2.11
C PRO A 579 28.70 11.73 -0.90
N PHE A 580 28.70 10.78 0.05
CA PHE A 580 29.61 10.81 1.20
C PHE A 580 31.06 10.52 0.78
N ALA A 581 31.27 9.58 -0.14
CA ALA A 581 32.60 9.29 -0.67
C ALA A 581 33.17 10.49 -1.43
N ILE A 582 32.36 11.16 -2.25
CA ILE A 582 32.70 12.41 -2.94
C ILE A 582 33.07 13.49 -1.92
N TYR A 583 32.24 13.68 -0.89
CA TYR A 583 32.51 14.61 0.19
C TYR A 583 33.87 14.34 0.85
N ILE A 584 34.13 13.12 1.31
CA ILE A 584 35.37 12.74 1.98
C ILE A 584 36.56 12.94 1.05
N CYS A 585 36.49 12.43 -0.17
CA CYS A 585 37.58 12.50 -1.13
C CYS A 585 37.90 13.94 -1.53
N TRP A 586 36.91 14.72 -1.96
CA TRP A 586 37.14 16.09 -2.44
C TRP A 586 37.62 17.00 -1.31
N THR A 587 37.03 16.89 -0.12
CA THR A 587 37.45 17.68 1.05
C THR A 587 38.87 17.35 1.45
N SER A 588 39.20 16.06 1.57
CA SER A 588 40.54 15.62 1.95
C SER A 588 41.60 16.05 0.93
N MET A 589 41.33 15.83 -0.36
CA MET A 589 42.24 16.23 -1.44
C MET A 589 42.42 17.75 -1.53
N SER A 590 41.35 18.52 -1.33
CA SER A 590 41.45 19.99 -1.32
C SER A 590 42.29 20.50 -0.16
N LEU A 591 42.06 19.99 1.05
CA LEU A 591 42.83 20.37 2.24
C LEU A 591 44.30 19.93 2.13
N PHE A 592 44.55 18.75 1.55
CA PHE A 592 45.91 18.25 1.35
C PHE A 592 46.69 19.10 0.34
N ASP A 593 46.11 19.40 -0.83
CA ASP A 593 46.72 20.32 -1.80
C ASP A 593 46.97 21.69 -1.17
N LEU A 594 46.00 22.23 -0.44
CA LEU A 594 46.09 23.54 0.22
C LEU A 594 47.21 23.60 1.26
N LYS A 595 47.51 22.48 1.94
CA LYS A 595 48.63 22.37 2.89
C LYS A 595 49.95 22.80 2.23
N ASP A 596 50.17 22.35 1.00
CA ASP A 596 51.43 22.50 0.27
C ASP A 596 51.45 23.76 -0.65
N ARG A 597 50.36 24.54 -0.68
CA ARG A 597 50.30 25.84 -1.37
C ARG A 597 51.13 26.90 -0.65
N MET A 598 52.38 27.07 -1.07
CA MET A 598 53.26 28.16 -0.63
C MET A 598 53.05 29.48 -1.40
N ASP A 599 52.32 29.44 -2.51
CA ASP A 599 51.99 30.59 -3.36
C ASP A 599 50.83 31.45 -2.82
N LEU A 600 50.16 31.02 -1.76
CA LEU A 600 49.04 31.72 -1.15
C LEU A 600 49.46 32.43 0.15
N ASP A 601 48.98 33.67 0.32
CA ASP A 601 49.07 34.36 1.60
C ASP A 601 48.17 33.70 2.67
N ARG A 602 48.42 34.05 3.93
CA ARG A 602 47.72 33.48 5.09
C ARG A 602 46.19 33.67 5.01
N ASN A 603 45.73 34.83 4.54
CA ASN A 603 44.30 35.16 4.51
C ASN A 603 43.56 34.35 3.45
N LYS A 604 44.15 34.18 2.27
CA LYS A 604 43.61 33.33 1.20
C LYS A 604 43.61 31.85 1.59
N LYS A 605 44.64 31.40 2.30
CA LYS A 605 44.70 30.03 2.82
C LYS A 605 43.60 29.78 3.85
N LEU A 606 43.41 30.71 4.79
CA LEU A 606 42.31 30.66 5.77
C LEU A 606 40.94 30.72 5.10
N TYR A 607 40.76 31.55 4.07
CA TYR A 607 39.52 31.60 3.29
C TYR A 607 39.17 30.24 2.67
N TRP A 608 40.14 29.58 2.02
CA TRP A 608 39.91 28.26 1.44
C TRP A 608 39.66 27.19 2.51
N ILE A 609 40.41 27.18 3.61
CA ILE A 609 40.15 26.25 4.73
C ILE A 609 38.72 26.45 5.24
N ALA A 610 38.32 27.69 5.50
CA ALA A 610 36.99 28.00 6.02
C ALA A 610 35.90 27.58 5.04
N THR A 611 36.01 27.95 3.76
CA THR A 611 34.99 27.62 2.74
C THR A 611 34.92 26.13 2.42
N ILE A 612 36.05 25.41 2.36
CA ILE A 612 36.09 23.95 2.20
C ILE A 612 35.53 23.25 3.44
N THR A 613 35.75 23.77 4.64
CA THR A 613 35.21 23.12 5.85
C THR A 613 33.71 23.37 5.99
N LEU A 614 33.24 24.58 5.68
CA LEU A 614 31.85 24.99 5.84
C LEU A 614 30.92 24.56 4.69
N ILE A 615 31.45 24.44 3.46
CA ILE A 615 30.69 24.06 2.27
C ILE A 615 31.48 23.01 1.47
N PRO A 616 31.68 21.81 2.03
CA PRO A 616 32.75 20.93 1.61
C PRO A 616 32.62 20.33 0.23
N ILE A 617 31.44 19.85 -0.19
CA ILE A 617 31.30 19.30 -1.56
C ILE A 617 31.53 20.42 -2.58
N LEU A 618 30.87 21.56 -2.38
CA LEU A 618 30.82 22.61 -3.38
C LEU A 618 32.12 23.42 -3.45
N SER A 619 32.62 23.88 -2.31
CA SER A 619 33.88 24.62 -2.22
C SER A 619 35.07 23.76 -2.59
N SER A 620 35.08 22.47 -2.24
CA SER A 620 36.17 21.57 -2.67
C SER A 620 36.19 21.40 -4.18
N GLY A 621 35.03 21.18 -4.81
CA GLY A 621 34.94 21.09 -6.27
C GLY A 621 35.42 22.37 -6.96
N ILE A 622 34.98 23.54 -6.46
CA ILE A 622 35.41 24.86 -6.97
C ILE A 622 36.91 25.08 -6.74
N TYR A 623 37.43 24.71 -5.58
CA TYR A 623 38.85 24.83 -5.25
C TYR A 623 39.71 23.98 -6.19
N LEU A 624 39.34 22.72 -6.39
CA LEU A 624 40.06 21.79 -7.26
C LEU A 624 40.04 22.28 -8.72
N LEU A 625 38.90 22.74 -9.23
CA LEU A 625 38.80 23.15 -10.64
C LEU A 625 39.30 24.58 -10.91
N GLY A 626 39.08 25.51 -9.99
CA GLY A 626 39.29 26.96 -10.19
C GLY A 626 40.10 27.68 -9.11
N GLY A 627 40.41 27.03 -7.98
CA GLY A 627 41.18 27.59 -6.86
C GLY A 627 42.71 27.54 -7.02
N GLY A 628 43.20 27.17 -8.21
CA GLY A 628 44.63 27.09 -8.52
C GLY A 628 45.34 25.87 -7.92
N SER A 629 44.62 24.78 -7.64
CA SER A 629 45.22 23.52 -7.17
C SER A 629 46.35 23.04 -8.08
N LYS A 630 47.41 22.51 -7.48
CA LYS A 630 48.66 22.07 -8.14
C LYS A 630 48.56 20.67 -8.72
N TYR A 631 47.49 19.92 -8.42
CA TYR A 631 47.28 18.63 -9.08
C TYR A 631 47.14 18.78 -10.60
N PRO A 632 47.53 17.73 -11.37
CA PRO A 632 47.36 17.71 -12.82
C PRO A 632 45.91 17.97 -13.24
N ASN A 633 45.71 18.72 -14.33
CA ASN A 633 44.37 19.08 -14.81
C ASN A 633 43.50 17.86 -15.14
N TRP A 634 44.09 16.78 -15.68
CA TRP A 634 43.38 15.54 -15.95
C TRP A 634 42.83 14.94 -14.64
N PHE A 635 43.65 14.91 -13.58
CA PHE A 635 43.28 14.33 -12.29
C PHE A 635 42.13 15.10 -11.63
N LYS A 636 42.25 16.43 -11.57
CA LYS A 636 41.22 17.31 -10.97
C LYS A 636 39.88 17.18 -11.70
N ARG A 637 39.91 17.15 -13.04
CA ARG A 637 38.71 16.98 -13.87
C ARG A 637 38.08 15.60 -13.67
N THR A 638 38.87 14.52 -13.67
CA THR A 638 38.35 13.17 -13.43
C THR A 638 37.78 13.02 -12.02
N LEU A 639 38.47 13.54 -11.01
CA LEU A 639 38.04 13.48 -9.61
C LEU A 639 36.70 14.21 -9.40
N VAL A 640 36.56 15.40 -9.97
CA VAL A 640 35.36 16.24 -9.78
C VAL A 640 34.22 15.84 -10.72
N LEU A 641 34.49 15.68 -12.02
CA LEU A 641 33.45 15.39 -12.99
C LEU A 641 33.03 13.92 -13.00
N GLY A 642 33.92 12.98 -12.67
CA GLY A 642 33.61 11.54 -12.70
C GLY A 642 32.47 11.17 -11.74
N GLY A 643 32.55 11.63 -10.49
CA GLY A 643 31.49 11.40 -9.50
C GLY A 643 30.17 12.06 -9.87
N ILE A 644 30.21 13.31 -10.37
CA ILE A 644 29.01 14.03 -10.84
C ILE A 644 28.36 13.29 -12.01
N VAL A 645 29.14 12.87 -13.01
CA VAL A 645 28.65 12.15 -14.19
C VAL A 645 28.03 10.81 -13.79
N ALA A 646 28.67 10.05 -12.90
CA ALA A 646 28.13 8.78 -12.41
C ALA A 646 26.77 8.96 -11.71
N PHE A 647 26.65 9.98 -10.84
CA PHE A 647 25.40 10.29 -10.15
C PHE A 647 24.31 10.77 -11.13
N PHE A 648 24.68 11.62 -12.09
CA PHE A 648 23.75 12.10 -13.12
C PHE A 648 23.24 10.95 -14.01
N LEU A 649 24.10 10.04 -14.43
CA LEU A 649 23.71 8.85 -15.20
C LEU A 649 22.75 7.95 -14.41
N LEU A 650 22.97 7.79 -13.10
CA LEU A 650 22.05 7.05 -12.22
C LEU A 650 20.66 7.70 -12.19
N LEU A 651 20.58 9.02 -12.05
CA LEU A 651 19.32 9.77 -12.05
C LEU A 651 18.59 9.68 -13.40
N VAL A 652 19.32 9.84 -14.50
CA VAL A 652 18.75 9.69 -15.86
C VAL A 652 18.19 8.29 -16.06
N TYR A 653 18.94 7.27 -15.70
CA TYR A 653 18.48 5.88 -15.81
C TYR A 653 17.27 5.61 -14.91
N THR A 654 17.27 6.10 -13.67
CA THR A 654 16.11 6.03 -12.76
C THR A 654 14.88 6.65 -13.39
N GLY A 655 15.01 7.86 -13.94
CA GLY A 655 13.92 8.56 -14.61
C GLY A 655 13.39 7.77 -15.81
N ILE A 656 14.27 7.22 -16.66
CA ILE A 656 13.88 6.42 -17.81
C ILE A 656 13.14 5.14 -17.38
N SER A 657 13.67 4.38 -16.42
CA SER A 657 13.03 3.16 -15.94
C SER A 657 11.63 3.43 -15.37
N LEU A 658 11.49 4.46 -14.52
CA LEU A 658 10.19 4.81 -13.94
C LEU A 658 9.19 5.36 -14.99
N MET A 659 9.67 6.10 -16.00
CA MET A 659 8.83 6.58 -17.11
C MET A 659 8.30 5.43 -18.00
N ASN A 660 9.05 4.33 -18.10
CA ASN A 660 8.60 3.15 -18.83
C ASN A 660 7.51 2.35 -18.08
N GLY A 661 7.19 2.76 -16.84
CA GLY A 661 6.05 2.32 -16.05
C GLY A 661 6.33 1.09 -15.20
N ILE A 662 5.75 1.08 -13.99
CA ILE A 662 5.78 -0.06 -13.06
C ILE A 662 4.61 -1.04 -13.32
N GLY A 663 3.71 -0.76 -14.27
CA GLY A 663 2.38 -1.38 -14.33
C GLY A 663 2.05 -2.36 -15.46
N THR A 664 2.94 -2.66 -16.42
CA THR A 664 2.53 -3.41 -17.63
C THR A 664 3.00 -4.86 -17.73
N LYS A 665 3.89 -5.33 -16.83
CA LYS A 665 4.56 -6.63 -16.99
C LYS A 665 4.13 -7.76 -16.04
N THR A 666 3.16 -7.56 -15.14
CA THR A 666 3.20 -8.29 -13.86
C THR A 666 2.09 -9.27 -13.52
N ILE A 667 1.41 -9.86 -14.50
CA ILE A 667 0.66 -11.10 -14.22
C ILE A 667 0.80 -12.00 -15.45
N GLY A 668 1.58 -13.07 -15.31
CA GLY A 668 1.77 -14.16 -16.25
C GLY A 668 1.65 -15.48 -15.50
#